data_AF-A2ETJ7-F1
#
_entry.id   AF-A2ETJ7-F1
#
_cell.length_a   1.000
_cell.length_b   1.000
_cell.length_c   1.000
_cell.angle_alpha   90.00
_cell.angle_beta   90.00
_cell.angle_gamma   90.00
#
_symmetry.space_group_name_H-M   'P 1'
#
loop_
_entity.id
_entity.type
_entity.pdbx_description
1 polymer ?
#
loop_
_entity_poly.entity_id
_entity_poly.type
_entity_poly.pdbx_seq_one_letter_code
_entity_poly.pdbx_strand_id
1 'polypeptide(L)'
;MLHTLGPKNGLITLLSNYLSGDEGNTSNIVQKIKQAPPSVLIPTFSFLGRWITINMNNPKNETSQHKLNDAFQFLGVIANRVPPVLVHFSTHDMNWDIFDQQWVFNPFFKPIKERIAQLKSYVQPRNFIMQALPSRLELFENTFSFDGELLDLDPAYEVAIMKYMRRLIINHAPMSKFRIFSHQRNYREILTKSFLDVIDSLNDAKNATHEELIFAFSMIFLYINAFTSSNELDGQMFAKYLQSRPYISPFCMLGVVNHIPQTAYLFNLLTPQEVNSSLEQITNLNPQQYNMQDFSITNQGKNKILPFVKQLPNIVSNYFLCTPNQTNSEVDQKMDDADFLTFIHTSGHQIPIKMKQTLCIARARKVSVYVVSCMGILLLRCIIFSIQKTIIDCAETRMFTPDFCTFVQTVFSILSPAFASGICGKFLDPKEKEQEITILIARALYFHALHIAIQHDSVDNLRAFLFRALAIPSSEDTARLIIAKLLQSDSPKMSEKTMDLIINSADLLINLEFIDAITFCSDVGNCEEFEKLSEMKERLKQNIQIMPSIESKDELFCVEFFKSDKGLNEISAYFVGKLQSLTAATAIKEISKILDEAESEDRLYHALRLIMMTQFLKLNAVAEILVKYITKMLATFEKPADTSQFEIRKCEHGLLLGQCLLGRLLILRFNDLALQLMENMMNPLMQDKLALHWIARFTSLYREYITPDVAALFLQVLPSLPSANDLLVSGDDEQAIDIIVNNIVVRKELLLHSPDAINSEYWSQHDHAMSFSIATLCLSSRTSRELAEFIARPIFDAGKVLKFKEEIAITVAQLAGRMNFETSCAFFEFLMEHSPSASSVIAGRTFLATARIDVFAFVCQMCKDMISGDAAKLDAFMRMIVPSYLRLKGNDNIAARLLCKLLESVNEETPRALQEAVIDVVSLIYFKLNLQPARATFVSSAGHFSPDLKQFIAFSLATDMYSTKRDYK
;
A
#
# COMPACT_ATOMS: atom_id res chain seq x y z
N MET A 1 -32.46 -32.01 20.25
CA MET A 1 -31.67 -30.76 20.05
C MET A 1 -31.62 -29.83 21.28
N LEU A 2 -32.09 -30.26 22.46
CA LEU A 2 -31.79 -29.60 23.75
C LEU A 2 -30.39 -29.95 24.30
N HIS A 3 -29.58 -30.68 23.53
CA HIS A 3 -28.29 -31.24 23.96
C HIS A 3 -27.06 -30.38 23.61
N THR A 4 -27.22 -29.24 22.93
CA THR A 4 -26.11 -28.34 22.55
C THR A 4 -25.93 -27.13 23.47
N LEU A 5 -26.71 -27.00 24.54
CA LEU A 5 -26.54 -25.98 25.57
C LEU A 5 -26.01 -26.63 26.87
N GLY A 6 -24.69 -26.66 27.06
CA GLY A 6 -24.13 -26.89 28.40
C GLY A 6 -24.16 -25.57 29.22
N PRO A 7 -23.93 -25.59 30.56
CA PRO A 7 -24.54 -26.43 31.59
C PRO A 7 -26.02 -26.02 31.83
N LYS A 8 -26.76 -26.69 32.74
CA LYS A 8 -28.18 -26.44 33.06
C LYS A 8 -28.45 -24.94 33.34
N ASN A 9 -28.91 -24.20 32.32
CA ASN A 9 -29.36 -22.83 32.47
C ASN A 9 -30.65 -22.82 33.30
N GLY A 10 -30.51 -22.59 34.62
CA GLY A 10 -31.63 -22.62 35.56
C GLY A 10 -32.71 -21.58 35.26
N LEU A 11 -32.39 -20.51 34.53
CA LEU A 11 -33.36 -19.52 34.09
C LEU A 11 -34.23 -20.03 32.93
N ILE A 12 -33.63 -20.72 31.95
CA ILE A 12 -34.38 -21.41 30.88
C ILE A 12 -35.31 -22.47 31.46
N THR A 13 -34.85 -23.28 32.41
CA THR A 13 -35.69 -24.30 33.06
C THR A 13 -36.87 -23.66 33.80
N LEU A 14 -36.63 -22.58 34.54
CA LEU A 14 -37.67 -21.83 35.26
C LEU A 14 -38.70 -21.23 34.30
N LEU A 15 -38.24 -20.64 33.19
CA LEU A 15 -39.10 -20.08 32.14
C LEU A 15 -39.87 -21.18 31.40
N SER A 16 -39.23 -22.29 31.08
CA SER A 16 -39.88 -23.44 30.43
C SER A 16 -41.03 -23.97 31.28
N ASN A 17 -40.84 -24.12 32.60
CA ASN A 17 -41.88 -24.59 33.52
C ASN A 17 -43.04 -23.58 33.62
N TYR A 18 -42.71 -22.30 33.76
CA TYR A 18 -43.71 -21.22 33.78
C TYR A 18 -44.55 -21.16 32.50
N LEU A 19 -43.89 -21.23 31.34
CA LEU A 19 -44.54 -21.19 30.03
C LEU A 19 -45.36 -22.48 29.75
N SER A 20 -44.99 -23.62 30.35
CA SER A 20 -45.65 -24.92 30.14
C SER A 20 -46.91 -25.15 30.99
N GLY A 21 -47.12 -24.42 32.10
CA GLY A 21 -48.33 -24.64 32.90
C GLY A 21 -48.24 -24.27 34.38
N ASP A 22 -47.04 -24.24 34.96
CA ASP A 22 -46.87 -24.09 36.40
C ASP A 22 -47.09 -22.64 36.89
N GLU A 23 -47.71 -22.47 38.06
CA GLU A 23 -47.84 -21.17 38.73
C GLU A 23 -46.47 -20.64 39.15
N GLY A 24 -45.88 -19.79 38.31
CA GLY A 24 -44.66 -19.05 38.61
C GLY A 24 -44.95 -17.58 38.88
N ASN A 25 -44.25 -17.00 39.86
CA ASN A 25 -44.33 -15.57 40.13
C ASN A 25 -43.50 -14.79 39.10
N THR A 26 -44.16 -14.02 38.22
CA THR A 26 -43.52 -13.18 37.20
C THR A 26 -42.48 -12.23 37.79
N SER A 27 -42.69 -11.70 39.01
CA SER A 27 -41.74 -10.80 39.65
C SER A 27 -40.43 -11.50 40.03
N ASN A 28 -40.49 -12.77 40.43
CA ASN A 28 -39.31 -13.60 40.72
C ASN A 28 -38.52 -13.90 39.44
N ILE A 29 -39.22 -14.19 38.33
CA ILE A 29 -38.59 -14.39 37.01
C ILE A 29 -37.87 -13.11 36.57
N VAL A 30 -38.53 -11.96 36.65
CA VAL A 30 -37.92 -10.65 36.32
C VAL A 30 -36.72 -10.35 37.24
N GLN A 31 -36.81 -10.65 38.54
CA GLN A 31 -35.69 -10.46 39.46
C GLN A 31 -34.51 -11.36 39.14
N LYS A 32 -34.75 -12.62 38.75
CA LYS A 32 -33.70 -13.54 38.29
C LYS A 32 -33.09 -13.09 36.97
N ILE A 33 -33.88 -12.59 36.02
CA ILE A 33 -33.35 -11.93 34.81
C ILE A 33 -32.48 -10.72 35.20
N LYS A 34 -32.91 -9.93 36.19
CA LYS A 34 -32.16 -8.81 36.77
C LYS A 34 -30.97 -9.23 37.64
N GLN A 35 -30.65 -10.50 37.77
CA GLN A 35 -29.45 -10.95 38.50
C GLN A 35 -28.57 -11.88 37.65
N ALA A 36 -29.10 -12.40 36.54
CA ALA A 36 -28.41 -13.33 35.67
C ALA A 36 -27.32 -12.64 34.82
N PRO A 37 -26.18 -13.32 34.58
CA PRO A 37 -25.13 -12.84 33.68
C PRO A 37 -25.50 -13.04 32.20
N PRO A 38 -24.82 -12.36 31.25
CA PRO A 38 -25.07 -12.52 29.80
C PRO A 38 -25.02 -13.96 29.30
N SER A 39 -24.11 -14.79 29.83
CA SER A 39 -23.99 -16.23 29.51
C SER A 39 -25.26 -17.03 29.79
N VAL A 40 -26.11 -16.55 30.71
CA VAL A 40 -27.42 -17.12 31.04
C VAL A 40 -28.53 -16.42 30.26
N LEU A 41 -28.45 -15.09 30.13
CA LEU A 41 -29.48 -14.26 29.50
C LEU A 41 -29.60 -14.46 27.98
N ILE A 42 -28.48 -14.66 27.28
CA ILE A 42 -28.45 -14.79 25.82
C ILE A 42 -29.11 -16.08 25.32
N PRO A 43 -28.77 -17.27 25.85
CA PRO A 43 -29.50 -18.49 25.53
C PRO A 43 -30.98 -18.39 25.91
N THR A 44 -31.29 -17.68 27.01
CA THR A 44 -32.67 -17.43 27.46
C THR A 44 -33.44 -16.54 26.47
N PHE A 45 -32.79 -15.52 25.93
CA PHE A 45 -33.34 -14.62 24.93
C PHE A 45 -33.77 -15.38 23.67
N SER A 46 -32.89 -16.22 23.13
CA SER A 46 -33.21 -17.02 21.94
C SER A 46 -34.22 -18.12 22.20
N PHE A 47 -34.22 -18.71 23.41
CA PHE A 47 -35.27 -19.65 23.82
C PHE A 47 -36.65 -18.98 23.81
N LEU A 48 -36.80 -17.83 24.48
CA LEU A 48 -38.06 -17.07 24.52
C LEU A 48 -38.50 -16.67 23.10
N GLY A 49 -37.53 -16.23 22.30
CA GLY A 49 -37.72 -15.91 20.91
C GLY A 49 -38.37 -17.00 20.06
N ARG A 50 -37.75 -18.19 20.07
CA ARG A 50 -38.30 -19.37 19.38
C ARG A 50 -39.64 -19.79 19.97
N TRP A 51 -39.79 -19.76 21.30
CA TRP A 51 -41.05 -20.13 21.95
C TRP A 51 -42.20 -19.22 21.52
N ILE A 52 -42.00 -17.90 21.48
CA ILE A 52 -43.03 -16.96 21.01
C ILE A 52 -43.35 -17.21 19.53
N THR A 53 -42.33 -17.40 18.69
CA THR A 53 -42.52 -17.68 17.25
C THR A 53 -43.39 -18.92 17.01
N ILE A 54 -43.18 -19.98 17.80
CA ILE A 54 -43.94 -21.24 17.71
C ILE A 54 -45.38 -21.06 18.21
N ASN A 55 -45.60 -20.29 19.27
CA ASN A 55 -46.90 -20.17 19.94
C ASN A 55 -47.78 -19.02 19.41
N MET A 56 -47.22 -18.09 18.63
CA MET A 56 -47.98 -17.02 17.99
C MET A 56 -49.04 -17.50 16.99
N ASN A 57 -48.76 -18.59 16.28
CA ASN A 57 -49.65 -19.11 15.23
C ASN A 57 -50.75 -20.04 15.77
N ASN A 58 -50.85 -20.27 17.08
CA ASN A 58 -51.80 -21.21 17.69
C ASN A 58 -52.53 -20.59 18.90
N PRO A 59 -53.43 -19.61 18.71
CA PRO A 59 -54.13 -18.95 19.80
C PRO A 59 -55.32 -19.82 20.22
N LYS A 60 -55.10 -20.85 21.03
CA LYS A 60 -56.19 -21.74 21.46
C LYS A 60 -56.77 -21.45 22.85
N ASN A 61 -56.20 -20.54 23.68
CA ASN A 61 -56.77 -20.16 25.00
C ASN A 61 -56.35 -18.74 25.49
N GLU A 62 -57.17 -18.07 26.30
CA GLU A 62 -56.84 -16.78 26.96
C GLU A 62 -55.61 -16.87 27.89
N THR A 63 -55.45 -18.00 28.58
CA THR A 63 -54.25 -18.32 29.38
C THR A 63 -52.98 -18.44 28.54
N SER A 64 -53.10 -18.74 27.25
CA SER A 64 -51.95 -18.72 26.31
C SER A 64 -51.50 -17.31 26.00
N GLN A 65 -52.44 -16.37 25.96
CA GLN A 65 -52.22 -14.98 25.55
C GLN A 65 -51.57 -14.15 26.67
N HIS A 66 -51.95 -14.40 27.93
CA HIS A 66 -51.26 -13.83 29.08
C HIS A 66 -49.78 -14.26 29.14
N LYS A 67 -49.51 -15.57 28.96
CA LYS A 67 -48.13 -16.08 28.94
C LYS A 67 -47.32 -15.58 27.74
N LEU A 68 -47.99 -15.35 26.61
CA LEU A 68 -47.37 -14.70 25.45
C LEU A 68 -46.91 -13.28 25.80
N ASN A 69 -47.77 -12.50 26.48
CA ASN A 69 -47.44 -11.15 26.95
C ASN A 69 -46.31 -11.16 28.00
N ASP A 70 -46.31 -12.10 28.94
CA ASP A 70 -45.23 -12.25 29.91
C ASP A 70 -43.91 -12.63 29.23
N ALA A 71 -43.95 -13.53 28.23
CA ALA A 71 -42.78 -13.89 27.44
C ALA A 71 -42.21 -12.67 26.70
N PHE A 72 -43.08 -11.82 26.12
CA PHE A 72 -42.69 -10.54 25.53
C PHE A 72 -42.07 -9.59 26.55
N GLN A 73 -42.65 -9.50 27.75
CA GLN A 73 -42.12 -8.69 28.83
C GLN A 73 -40.73 -9.16 29.26
N PHE A 74 -40.53 -10.47 29.43
CA PHE A 74 -39.22 -11.04 29.75
C PHE A 74 -38.20 -10.77 28.65
N LEU A 75 -38.59 -10.91 27.38
CA LEU A 75 -37.75 -10.57 26.23
C LEU A 75 -37.32 -9.10 26.26
N GLY A 76 -38.23 -8.18 26.56
CA GLY A 76 -37.94 -6.75 26.71
C GLY A 76 -36.99 -6.45 27.87
N VAL A 77 -37.14 -7.13 29.02
CA VAL A 77 -36.23 -6.96 30.16
C VAL A 77 -34.83 -7.48 29.84
N ILE A 78 -34.72 -8.58 29.09
CA ILE A 78 -33.43 -9.12 28.66
C ILE A 78 -32.78 -8.21 27.61
N ALA A 79 -33.55 -7.73 26.63
CA ALA A 79 -33.10 -6.81 25.58
C ALA A 79 -32.45 -5.54 26.15
N ASN A 80 -33.01 -5.00 27.24
CA ASN A 80 -32.48 -3.81 27.91
C ASN A 80 -31.26 -4.07 28.79
N ARG A 81 -30.82 -5.33 28.92
CA ARG A 81 -29.72 -5.74 29.81
C ARG A 81 -28.54 -6.39 29.10
N VAL A 82 -28.75 -6.90 27.91
CA VAL A 82 -27.69 -7.50 27.10
C VAL A 82 -27.24 -6.47 26.07
N PRO A 83 -25.92 -6.22 25.95
CA PRO A 83 -25.37 -5.41 24.87
C PRO A 83 -25.89 -5.84 23.49
N PRO A 84 -26.34 -4.91 22.65
CA PRO A 84 -26.81 -5.21 21.29
C PRO A 84 -25.80 -6.04 20.48
N VAL A 85 -24.50 -5.76 20.68
CA VAL A 85 -23.39 -6.51 20.08
C VAL A 85 -23.42 -7.99 20.48
N LEU A 86 -23.62 -8.28 21.77
CA LEU A 86 -23.66 -9.65 22.29
C LEU A 86 -24.94 -10.39 21.88
N VAL A 87 -26.08 -9.69 21.84
CA VAL A 87 -27.33 -10.26 21.29
C VAL A 87 -27.10 -10.67 19.84
N HIS A 88 -26.56 -9.77 19.01
CA HIS A 88 -26.32 -10.00 17.59
C HIS A 88 -25.41 -11.21 17.31
N PHE A 89 -24.21 -11.26 17.92
CA PHE A 89 -23.28 -12.39 17.76
C PHE A 89 -23.92 -13.74 18.09
N SER A 90 -24.70 -13.77 19.16
CA SER A 90 -25.24 -15.00 19.69
C SER A 90 -26.51 -15.45 18.98
N THR A 91 -27.28 -14.52 18.39
CA THR A 91 -28.46 -14.86 17.57
C THR A 91 -28.08 -15.42 16.20
N HIS A 92 -26.97 -14.97 15.61
CA HIS A 92 -26.45 -15.51 14.35
C HIS A 92 -25.95 -16.95 14.52
N ASP A 93 -25.18 -17.22 15.60
CA ASP A 93 -24.79 -18.58 16.02
C ASP A 93 -25.99 -19.52 16.27
N MET A 94 -27.19 -18.96 16.48
CA MET A 94 -28.43 -19.71 16.73
C MET A 94 -29.37 -19.79 15.52
N ASN A 95 -28.93 -19.44 14.30
CA ASN A 95 -29.74 -19.37 13.07
C ASN A 95 -31.06 -18.60 13.27
N TRP A 96 -31.03 -17.53 14.07
CA TRP A 96 -32.21 -16.73 14.37
C TRP A 96 -31.95 -15.32 13.85
N ASP A 97 -32.42 -15.05 12.63
CA ASP A 97 -32.16 -13.78 11.98
C ASP A 97 -32.98 -12.65 12.63
N ILE A 98 -32.29 -11.65 13.20
CA ILE A 98 -32.92 -10.47 13.82
C ILE A 98 -33.56 -9.57 12.75
N PHE A 99 -33.11 -9.67 11.50
CA PHE A 99 -33.58 -8.82 10.40
C PHE A 99 -34.81 -9.39 9.69
N ASP A 100 -35.00 -10.72 9.72
CA ASP A 100 -36.12 -11.44 9.09
C ASP A 100 -37.27 -11.80 10.06
N GLN A 101 -37.44 -11.01 11.12
CA GLN A 101 -38.48 -11.29 12.13
C GLN A 101 -39.87 -10.78 11.73
N GLN A 102 -40.91 -11.54 12.12
CA GLN A 102 -42.30 -11.13 12.01
C GLN A 102 -42.53 -9.75 12.66
N TRP A 103 -43.37 -8.92 12.03
CA TRP A 103 -43.66 -7.52 12.43
C TRP A 103 -43.96 -7.31 13.92
N VAL A 104 -44.48 -8.33 14.59
CA VAL A 104 -44.87 -8.28 16.01
C VAL A 104 -43.68 -8.14 16.96
N PHE A 105 -42.49 -8.62 16.57
CA PHE A 105 -41.28 -8.47 17.39
C PHE A 105 -40.62 -7.09 17.25
N ASN A 106 -40.99 -6.33 16.21
CA ASN A 106 -40.29 -5.10 15.85
C ASN A 106 -40.19 -4.05 17.00
N PRO A 107 -41.21 -3.82 17.85
CA PRO A 107 -41.10 -2.88 18.97
C PRO A 107 -40.04 -3.25 20.02
N PHE A 108 -39.80 -4.54 20.24
CA PHE A 108 -38.84 -5.04 21.24
C PHE A 108 -37.41 -5.00 20.70
N PHE A 109 -37.26 -5.25 19.40
CA PHE A 109 -35.96 -5.16 18.74
C PHE A 109 -35.62 -3.76 18.27
N LYS A 110 -36.57 -2.83 18.21
CA LYS A 110 -36.32 -1.44 17.75
C LYS A 110 -35.18 -0.76 18.52
N PRO A 111 -35.11 -0.77 19.86
CA PRO A 111 -33.99 -0.18 20.59
C PRO A 111 -32.64 -0.87 20.31
N ILE A 112 -32.65 -2.20 20.16
CA ILE A 112 -31.46 -2.98 19.79
C ILE A 112 -31.03 -2.63 18.36
N LYS A 113 -31.97 -2.57 17.41
CA LYS A 113 -31.73 -2.22 16.01
C LYS A 113 -31.22 -0.79 15.87
N GLU A 114 -31.76 0.16 16.63
CA GLU A 114 -31.30 1.54 16.67
C GLU A 114 -29.88 1.64 17.21
N ARG A 115 -29.55 0.94 18.30
CA ARG A 115 -28.18 0.90 18.83
C ARG A 115 -27.21 0.17 17.90
N ILE A 116 -27.63 -0.92 17.24
CA ILE A 116 -26.83 -1.59 16.20
C ILE A 116 -26.64 -0.66 15.01
N ALA A 117 -27.66 0.06 14.56
CA ALA A 117 -27.56 1.03 13.47
C ALA A 117 -26.61 2.18 13.85
N GLN A 118 -26.67 2.66 15.09
CA GLN A 118 -25.75 3.67 15.62
C GLN A 118 -24.32 3.13 15.66
N LEU A 119 -24.09 1.91 16.16
CA LEU A 119 -22.78 1.26 16.13
C LEU A 119 -22.26 1.08 14.69
N LYS A 120 -23.13 0.62 13.77
CA LYS A 120 -22.84 0.52 12.34
C LYS A 120 -22.47 1.89 11.76
N SER A 121 -23.04 2.99 12.25
CA SER A 121 -22.71 4.36 11.79
C SER A 121 -21.31 4.84 12.20
N TYR A 122 -20.72 4.31 13.28
CA TYR A 122 -19.32 4.57 13.63
C TYR A 122 -18.36 3.78 12.76
N VAL A 123 -18.81 2.62 12.26
CA VAL A 123 -18.06 1.73 11.36
C VAL A 123 -18.21 2.15 9.89
N GLN A 124 -19.32 2.78 9.51
CA GLN A 124 -19.58 3.36 8.19
C GLN A 124 -19.01 4.80 8.08
N PRO A 125 -18.67 5.27 6.86
CA PRO A 125 -18.84 4.60 5.58
C PRO A 125 -17.54 3.91 5.11
N ARG A 126 -17.69 2.65 4.69
CA ARG A 126 -16.61 1.77 4.22
C ARG A 126 -15.93 2.28 2.97
N ASN A 127 -16.68 3.00 2.14
CA ASN A 127 -16.23 3.59 0.89
C ASN A 127 -15.01 4.51 1.09
N PHE A 128 -14.94 5.22 2.22
CA PHE A 128 -13.83 6.14 2.51
C PHE A 128 -12.53 5.41 2.86
N ILE A 129 -12.60 4.34 3.65
CA ILE A 129 -11.43 3.54 4.04
C ILE A 129 -10.84 2.86 2.80
N MET A 130 -11.70 2.33 1.92
CA MET A 130 -11.28 1.75 0.65
C MET A 130 -10.61 2.76 -0.29
N GLN A 131 -11.12 4.00 -0.31
CA GLN A 131 -10.50 5.09 -1.08
C GLN A 131 -9.21 5.63 -0.45
N ALA A 132 -9.00 5.40 0.85
CA ALA A 132 -7.87 5.90 1.62
C ALA A 132 -6.69 4.92 1.72
N LEU A 133 -6.93 3.60 1.83
CA LEU A 133 -5.90 2.59 2.14
C LEU A 133 -5.94 1.32 1.28
N PRO A 134 -5.51 1.41 0.01
CA PRO A 134 -5.25 0.26 -0.86
C PRO A 134 -4.38 -0.86 -0.25
N SER A 135 -3.34 -0.50 0.50
CA SER A 135 -2.27 -1.41 0.90
C SER A 135 -2.46 -2.08 2.26
N ARG A 136 -3.43 -1.64 3.07
CA ARG A 136 -3.66 -2.14 4.43
C ARG A 136 -5.03 -2.80 4.61
N LEU A 137 -5.70 -3.10 3.50
CA LEU A 137 -7.04 -3.70 3.44
C LEU A 137 -7.13 -5.11 4.04
N GLU A 138 -6.05 -5.89 4.04
CA GLU A 138 -5.99 -7.22 4.70
C GLU A 138 -6.34 -7.15 6.20
N LEU A 139 -6.06 -6.02 6.84
CA LEU A 139 -6.46 -5.79 8.23
C LEU A 139 -7.96 -5.58 8.36
N PHE A 140 -8.56 -4.88 7.39
CA PHE A 140 -9.96 -4.49 7.42
C PHE A 140 -10.92 -5.65 7.09
N GLU A 141 -10.52 -6.61 6.25
CA GLU A 141 -11.31 -7.82 5.99
C GLU A 141 -11.50 -8.65 7.28
N ASN A 142 -10.46 -8.76 8.10
CA ASN A 142 -10.52 -9.46 9.39
C ASN A 142 -11.29 -8.65 10.46
N THR A 143 -11.31 -7.32 10.38
CA THR A 143 -12.06 -6.44 11.31
C THR A 143 -13.56 -6.67 11.27
N PHE A 144 -14.10 -6.92 10.07
CA PHE A 144 -15.53 -6.76 9.80
C PHE A 144 -16.26 -8.05 9.44
N SER A 145 -15.76 -9.19 9.95
CA SER A 145 -16.50 -10.46 10.14
C SER A 145 -17.82 -10.32 10.93
N PHE A 146 -18.27 -9.09 11.23
CA PHE A 146 -19.56 -8.75 11.79
C PHE A 146 -20.75 -9.15 10.91
N ASP A 147 -20.58 -9.31 9.59
CA ASP A 147 -21.70 -9.58 8.66
C ASP A 147 -21.19 -10.02 7.26
N GLY A 148 -20.27 -11.00 7.12
CA GLY A 148 -19.72 -11.38 5.79
C GLY A 148 -20.78 -11.56 4.67
N GLU A 149 -21.97 -12.05 5.02
CA GLU A 149 -23.09 -12.27 4.08
C GLU A 149 -24.01 -11.06 3.87
N LEU A 150 -24.07 -10.11 4.81
CA LEU A 150 -24.94 -8.92 4.74
C LEU A 150 -24.24 -7.73 4.03
N LEU A 151 -22.92 -7.82 3.88
CA LEU A 151 -22.06 -6.77 3.33
C LEU A 151 -21.87 -6.89 1.82
N ASP A 152 -21.95 -8.10 1.29
CA ASP A 152 -22.05 -8.40 -0.14
C ASP A 152 -23.37 -7.88 -0.75
N LEU A 153 -24.29 -7.35 0.06
CA LEU A 153 -25.59 -6.82 -0.36
C LEU A 153 -25.67 -5.28 -0.37
N ASP A 154 -24.62 -4.54 0.04
CA ASP A 154 -24.61 -3.07 0.03
C ASP A 154 -24.13 -2.53 -1.34
N PRO A 155 -25.00 -1.91 -2.17
CA PRO A 155 -24.60 -1.38 -3.47
C PRO A 155 -23.53 -0.29 -3.38
N ALA A 156 -23.49 0.47 -2.27
CA ALA A 156 -22.50 1.52 -2.08
C ALA A 156 -21.08 0.93 -1.93
N TYR A 157 -20.98 -0.28 -1.38
CA TYR A 157 -19.73 -1.02 -1.21
C TYR A 157 -19.19 -1.52 -2.55
N GLU A 158 -20.05 -2.14 -3.38
CA GLU A 158 -19.67 -2.58 -4.74
C GLU A 158 -19.18 -1.39 -5.59
N VAL A 159 -19.87 -0.24 -5.51
CA VAL A 159 -19.45 0.99 -6.22
C VAL A 159 -18.07 1.47 -5.73
N ALA A 160 -17.79 1.38 -4.44
CA ALA A 160 -16.49 1.77 -3.89
C ALA A 160 -15.36 0.83 -4.32
N ILE A 161 -15.60 -0.49 -4.34
CA ILE A 161 -14.65 -1.48 -4.89
C ILE A 161 -14.40 -1.20 -6.37
N MET A 162 -15.47 -0.96 -7.15
CA MET A 162 -15.34 -0.66 -8.57
C MET A 162 -14.50 0.61 -8.80
N LYS A 163 -14.77 1.69 -8.05
CA LYS A 163 -13.99 2.94 -8.09
C LYS A 163 -12.52 2.69 -7.71
N TYR A 164 -12.28 1.83 -6.74
CA TYR A 164 -10.95 1.44 -6.30
C TYR A 164 -10.19 0.64 -7.38
N MET A 165 -10.81 -0.39 -7.95
CA MET A 165 -10.23 -1.20 -9.03
C MET A 165 -9.91 -0.34 -10.26
N ARG A 166 -10.83 0.57 -10.62
CA ARG A 166 -10.61 1.59 -11.65
C ARG A 166 -9.34 2.40 -11.39
N ARG A 167 -9.14 2.88 -10.16
CA ARG A 167 -7.93 3.63 -9.77
C ARG A 167 -6.67 2.78 -9.87
N LEU A 168 -6.71 1.50 -9.50
CA LEU A 168 -5.56 0.60 -9.64
C LEU A 168 -5.17 0.40 -11.11
N ILE A 169 -6.16 0.25 -12.00
CA ILE A 169 -5.94 0.09 -13.45
C ILE A 169 -5.28 1.35 -14.03
N ILE A 170 -5.86 2.51 -13.74
CA ILE A 170 -5.40 3.80 -14.27
C ILE A 170 -3.98 4.12 -13.76
N ASN A 171 -3.71 3.91 -12.47
CA ASN A 171 -2.39 4.19 -11.88
C ASN A 171 -1.36 3.07 -12.06
N HIS A 172 -1.63 2.09 -12.93
CA HIS A 172 -0.72 0.99 -13.26
C HIS A 172 -0.21 0.20 -12.03
N ALA A 173 -1.09 -0.02 -11.05
CA ALA A 173 -0.72 -0.70 -9.81
C ALA A 173 -0.35 -2.18 -10.04
N PRO A 174 0.58 -2.76 -9.27
CA PRO A 174 0.96 -4.16 -9.44
C PRO A 174 -0.21 -5.12 -9.14
N MET A 175 -0.25 -6.27 -9.83
CA MET A 175 -1.32 -7.29 -9.71
C MET A 175 -1.65 -7.73 -8.27
N SER A 176 -0.66 -7.74 -7.38
CA SER A 176 -0.83 -8.05 -5.95
C SER A 176 -1.88 -7.16 -5.27
N LYS A 177 -2.01 -5.88 -5.67
CA LYS A 177 -2.97 -4.94 -5.08
C LYS A 177 -4.43 -5.24 -5.44
N PHE A 178 -4.67 -5.99 -6.50
CA PHE A 178 -6.02 -6.41 -6.91
C PHE A 178 -6.49 -7.65 -6.13
N ARG A 179 -5.56 -8.56 -5.81
CA ARG A 179 -5.86 -9.88 -5.21
C ARG A 179 -6.41 -9.81 -3.79
N ILE A 180 -6.27 -8.68 -3.12
CA ILE A 180 -6.84 -8.44 -1.79
C ILE A 180 -8.35 -8.76 -1.79
N PHE A 181 -9.05 -8.48 -2.88
CA PHE A 181 -10.51 -8.68 -2.99
C PHE A 181 -10.91 -10.01 -3.62
N SER A 182 -9.96 -10.91 -3.90
CA SER A 182 -10.23 -12.15 -4.62
C SER A 182 -11.21 -13.09 -3.89
N HIS A 183 -11.37 -12.92 -2.59
CA HIS A 183 -12.27 -13.70 -1.74
C HIS A 183 -13.73 -13.19 -1.75
N GLN A 184 -14.01 -12.02 -2.34
CA GLN A 184 -15.34 -11.42 -2.31
C GLN A 184 -16.31 -12.06 -3.31
N ARG A 185 -17.59 -12.10 -2.93
CA ARG A 185 -18.68 -12.44 -3.85
C ARG A 185 -18.73 -11.38 -4.96
N ASN A 186 -18.97 -11.81 -6.20
CA ASN A 186 -18.98 -10.96 -7.40
C ASN A 186 -17.65 -10.27 -7.77
N TYR A 187 -16.51 -10.59 -7.13
CA TYR A 187 -15.19 -9.98 -7.47
C TYR A 187 -14.91 -9.99 -8.97
N ARG A 188 -15.10 -11.14 -9.63
CA ARG A 188 -14.93 -11.33 -11.08
C ARG A 188 -15.78 -10.36 -11.90
N GLU A 189 -17.03 -10.15 -11.48
CA GLU A 189 -17.96 -9.25 -12.16
C GLU A 189 -17.57 -7.77 -11.94
N ILE A 190 -17.27 -7.38 -10.69
CA ILE A 190 -16.86 -6.01 -10.32
C ILE A 190 -15.56 -5.63 -11.04
N LEU A 191 -14.58 -6.54 -11.07
CA LEU A 191 -13.33 -6.36 -11.79
C LEU A 191 -13.58 -6.15 -13.28
N THR A 192 -14.43 -7.00 -13.88
CA THR A 192 -14.78 -6.89 -15.30
C THR A 192 -15.48 -5.55 -15.59
N LYS A 193 -16.47 -5.16 -14.80
CA LYS A 193 -17.15 -3.85 -14.89
C LYS A 193 -16.17 -2.68 -14.80
N SER A 194 -15.16 -2.77 -13.92
CA SER A 194 -14.13 -1.74 -13.77
C SER A 194 -13.28 -1.58 -15.05
N PHE A 195 -12.90 -2.67 -15.71
CA PHE A 195 -12.23 -2.60 -17.01
C PHE A 195 -13.12 -1.99 -18.09
N LEU A 196 -14.40 -2.37 -18.12
CA LEU A 196 -15.35 -1.84 -19.10
C LEU A 196 -15.56 -0.34 -18.95
N ASP A 197 -15.68 0.18 -17.72
CA ASP A 197 -15.80 1.61 -17.43
C ASP A 197 -14.59 2.43 -17.92
N VAL A 198 -13.38 1.90 -17.73
CA VAL A 198 -12.15 2.53 -18.23
C VAL A 198 -12.10 2.50 -19.76
N ILE A 199 -12.44 1.36 -20.39
CA ILE A 199 -12.50 1.22 -21.85
C ILE A 199 -13.56 2.16 -22.45
N ASP A 200 -14.72 2.29 -21.81
CA ASP A 200 -15.79 3.20 -22.21
C ASP A 200 -15.28 4.65 -22.22
N SER A 201 -14.69 5.07 -21.11
CA SER A 201 -14.12 6.41 -20.94
C SER A 201 -13.03 6.72 -21.98
N LEU A 202 -12.19 5.73 -22.34
CA LEU A 202 -11.15 5.90 -23.36
C LEU A 202 -11.69 5.90 -24.80
N ASN A 203 -12.72 5.10 -25.09
CA ASN A 203 -13.34 5.07 -26.42
C ASN A 203 -13.95 6.43 -26.79
N ASP A 204 -14.44 7.17 -25.79
CA ASP A 204 -15.07 8.47 -25.97
C ASP A 204 -14.10 9.66 -25.77
N ALA A 205 -12.80 9.39 -25.59
CA ALA A 205 -11.79 10.40 -25.29
C ALA A 205 -11.38 11.23 -26.53
N LYS A 206 -12.15 12.29 -26.82
CA LYS A 206 -11.93 13.17 -27.98
C LYS A 206 -10.68 14.04 -27.92
N ASN A 207 -10.15 14.26 -26.72
CA ASN A 207 -9.00 15.14 -26.50
C ASN A 207 -7.66 14.40 -26.44
N ALA A 208 -7.67 13.07 -26.57
CA ALA A 208 -6.47 12.26 -26.48
C ALA A 208 -5.69 12.27 -27.80
N THR A 209 -4.36 12.18 -27.71
CA THR A 209 -3.48 11.92 -28.85
C THR A 209 -3.42 10.42 -29.18
N HIS A 210 -2.94 10.07 -30.38
CA HIS A 210 -2.71 8.65 -30.75
C HIS A 210 -1.76 7.94 -29.80
N GLU A 211 -0.68 8.60 -29.37
CA GLU A 211 0.34 8.02 -28.50
C GLU A 211 -0.23 7.68 -27.11
N GLU A 212 -1.02 8.58 -26.53
CA GLU A 212 -1.69 8.37 -25.24
C GLU A 212 -2.71 7.24 -25.31
N LEU A 213 -3.54 7.17 -26.36
CA LEU A 213 -4.53 6.10 -26.52
C LEU A 213 -3.86 4.73 -26.73
N ILE A 214 -2.82 4.66 -27.56
CA ILE A 214 -2.02 3.45 -27.76
C ILE A 214 -1.49 2.95 -26.43
N PHE A 215 -0.85 3.83 -25.65
CA PHE A 215 -0.28 3.47 -24.36
C PHE A 215 -1.37 3.03 -23.36
N ALA A 216 -2.44 3.81 -23.20
CA ALA A 216 -3.51 3.52 -22.25
C ALA A 216 -4.21 2.18 -22.55
N PHE A 217 -4.61 1.94 -23.81
CA PHE A 217 -5.21 0.66 -24.18
C PHE A 217 -4.21 -0.50 -24.04
N SER A 218 -2.94 -0.30 -24.40
CA SER A 218 -1.91 -1.35 -24.24
C SER A 218 -1.76 -1.78 -22.77
N MET A 219 -1.69 -0.82 -21.83
CA MET A 219 -1.59 -1.12 -20.40
C MET A 219 -2.85 -1.82 -19.85
N ILE A 220 -4.04 -1.41 -20.27
CA ILE A 220 -5.30 -2.06 -19.87
C ILE A 220 -5.36 -3.50 -20.37
N PHE A 221 -5.04 -3.72 -21.64
CA PHE A 221 -5.09 -5.05 -22.23
C PHE A 221 -3.98 -5.98 -21.71
N LEU A 222 -2.88 -5.43 -21.21
CA LEU A 222 -1.88 -6.17 -20.43
C LEU A 222 -2.50 -6.78 -19.16
N TYR A 223 -3.26 -6.01 -18.39
CA TYR A 223 -3.98 -6.53 -17.22
C TYR A 223 -5.06 -7.54 -17.61
N ILE A 224 -5.85 -7.25 -18.64
CA ILE A 224 -6.89 -8.16 -19.14
C ILE A 224 -6.27 -9.51 -19.49
N ASN A 225 -5.12 -9.54 -20.15
CA ASN A 225 -4.39 -10.77 -20.43
C ASN A 225 -3.96 -11.51 -19.16
N ALA A 226 -3.45 -10.79 -18.16
CA ALA A 226 -3.07 -11.38 -16.87
C ALA A 226 -4.26 -12.00 -16.13
N PHE A 227 -5.38 -11.29 -16.00
CA PHE A 227 -6.60 -11.78 -15.35
C PHE A 227 -7.33 -12.87 -16.16
N THR A 228 -7.19 -12.85 -17.49
CA THR A 228 -7.65 -13.94 -18.35
C THR A 228 -6.82 -15.20 -18.08
N SER A 229 -5.51 -15.07 -17.91
CA SER A 229 -4.62 -16.20 -17.61
C SER A 229 -4.88 -16.82 -16.24
N SER A 230 -5.35 -16.04 -15.25
CA SER A 230 -5.76 -16.53 -13.92
C SER A 230 -7.23 -16.92 -13.81
N ASN A 231 -8.02 -16.80 -14.89
CA ASN A 231 -9.48 -17.04 -14.90
C ASN A 231 -10.28 -16.16 -13.91
N GLU A 232 -9.79 -14.96 -13.64
CA GLU A 232 -10.38 -13.97 -12.73
C GLU A 232 -11.25 -12.92 -13.45
N LEU A 233 -11.22 -12.90 -14.79
CA LEU A 233 -12.04 -12.02 -15.64
C LEU A 233 -13.28 -12.74 -16.18
N ASP A 234 -14.46 -12.11 -16.19
CA ASP A 234 -15.62 -12.62 -16.94
C ASP A 234 -15.49 -12.28 -18.43
N GLY A 235 -14.87 -13.20 -19.17
CA GLY A 235 -14.67 -13.01 -20.60
C GLY A 235 -15.96 -13.00 -21.43
N GLN A 236 -17.06 -13.60 -20.96
CA GLN A 236 -18.34 -13.55 -21.70
C GLN A 236 -18.96 -12.17 -21.60
N MET A 237 -19.00 -11.61 -20.38
CA MET A 237 -19.44 -10.24 -20.17
C MET A 237 -18.58 -9.26 -20.97
N PHE A 238 -17.26 -9.42 -20.92
CA PHE A 238 -16.31 -8.58 -21.65
C PHE A 238 -16.51 -8.63 -23.18
N ALA A 239 -16.59 -9.84 -23.75
CA ALA A 239 -16.77 -10.01 -25.20
C ALA A 239 -18.12 -9.47 -25.68
N LYS A 240 -19.21 -9.76 -24.95
CA LYS A 240 -20.55 -9.20 -25.25
C LYS A 240 -20.53 -7.68 -25.24
N TYR A 241 -19.86 -7.07 -24.27
CA TYR A 241 -19.75 -5.61 -24.20
C TYR A 241 -19.11 -5.06 -25.48
N LEU A 242 -17.90 -5.50 -25.83
CA LEU A 242 -17.21 -5.00 -27.03
C LEU A 242 -18.04 -5.22 -28.29
N GLN A 243 -18.61 -6.40 -28.48
CA GLN A 243 -19.41 -6.74 -29.66
C GLN A 243 -20.74 -5.97 -29.76
N SER A 244 -21.28 -5.48 -28.64
CA SER A 244 -22.52 -4.71 -28.61
C SER A 244 -22.35 -3.22 -28.90
N ARG A 245 -21.10 -2.72 -28.95
CA ARG A 245 -20.85 -1.28 -29.11
C ARG A 245 -21.16 -0.81 -30.53
N PRO A 246 -21.74 0.39 -30.69
CA PRO A 246 -21.97 0.97 -32.02
C PRO A 246 -20.66 1.29 -32.74
N TYR A 247 -19.61 1.58 -31.98
CA TYR A 247 -18.25 1.78 -32.45
C TYR A 247 -17.22 1.43 -31.37
N ILE A 248 -15.99 1.17 -31.78
CA ILE A 248 -14.84 0.92 -30.90
C ILE A 248 -13.65 1.75 -31.40
N SER A 249 -12.83 2.26 -30.48
CA SER A 249 -11.57 2.91 -30.85
C SER A 249 -10.64 1.91 -31.57
N PRO A 250 -9.99 2.27 -32.69
CA PRO A 250 -9.07 1.37 -33.35
C PRO A 250 -7.89 0.96 -32.45
N PHE A 251 -7.54 1.80 -31.46
CA PHE A 251 -6.51 1.52 -30.47
C PHE A 251 -6.94 0.47 -29.43
N CYS A 252 -8.25 0.37 -29.14
CA CYS A 252 -8.80 -0.71 -28.32
C CYS A 252 -8.62 -2.06 -29.02
N MET A 253 -8.93 -2.13 -30.32
CA MET A 253 -8.71 -3.34 -31.13
C MET A 253 -7.23 -3.68 -31.30
N LEU A 254 -6.35 -2.68 -31.41
CA LEU A 254 -4.91 -2.90 -31.36
C LEU A 254 -4.48 -3.54 -30.01
N GLY A 255 -5.05 -3.10 -28.90
CA GLY A 255 -4.86 -3.73 -27.59
C GLY A 255 -5.25 -5.21 -27.56
N VAL A 256 -6.39 -5.56 -28.18
CA VAL A 256 -6.81 -6.97 -28.36
C VAL A 256 -5.75 -7.76 -29.13
N VAL A 257 -5.36 -7.27 -30.31
CA VAL A 257 -4.37 -7.93 -31.19
C VAL A 257 -3.03 -8.13 -30.49
N ASN A 258 -2.59 -7.15 -29.71
CA ASN A 258 -1.26 -7.17 -29.10
C ASN A 258 -1.16 -8.06 -27.88
N HIS A 259 -2.20 -8.11 -27.06
CA HIS A 259 -2.10 -8.69 -25.72
C HIS A 259 -2.94 -9.94 -25.51
N ILE A 260 -3.95 -10.21 -26.34
CA ILE A 260 -4.74 -11.44 -26.24
C ILE A 260 -4.12 -12.49 -27.17
N PRO A 261 -3.48 -13.55 -26.66
CA PRO A 261 -2.95 -14.60 -27.51
C PRO A 261 -4.10 -15.42 -28.12
N GLN A 262 -3.91 -15.94 -29.33
CA GLN A 262 -4.88 -16.83 -29.99
C GLN A 262 -5.17 -18.11 -29.18
N THR A 263 -4.28 -18.48 -28.26
CA THR A 263 -4.44 -19.62 -27.35
C THR A 263 -5.30 -19.33 -26.12
N ALA A 264 -5.63 -18.05 -25.85
CA ALA A 264 -6.45 -17.69 -24.70
C ALA A 264 -7.94 -17.96 -24.96
N TYR A 265 -8.69 -18.36 -23.93
CA TYR A 265 -10.14 -18.59 -24.07
C TYR A 265 -10.88 -17.32 -24.53
N LEU A 266 -10.37 -16.14 -24.16
CA LEU A 266 -10.94 -14.85 -24.54
C LEU A 266 -10.85 -14.59 -26.05
N PHE A 267 -9.83 -15.11 -26.73
CA PHE A 267 -9.73 -15.01 -28.19
C PHE A 267 -10.96 -15.60 -28.87
N ASN A 268 -11.32 -16.84 -28.49
CA ASN A 268 -12.48 -17.54 -29.06
C ASN A 268 -13.81 -16.80 -28.82
N LEU A 269 -13.93 -16.10 -27.69
CA LEU A 269 -15.11 -15.29 -27.38
C LEU A 269 -15.18 -14.00 -28.21
N LEU A 270 -14.02 -13.44 -28.58
CA LEU A 270 -13.89 -12.23 -29.38
C LEU A 270 -13.91 -12.48 -30.89
N THR A 271 -13.68 -13.73 -31.34
CA THR A 271 -13.71 -14.10 -32.75
C THR A 271 -15.05 -13.72 -33.39
N PRO A 272 -15.04 -12.95 -34.51
CA PRO A 272 -16.27 -12.57 -35.20
C PRO A 272 -17.10 -13.77 -35.64
N GLN A 273 -18.43 -13.65 -35.61
CA GLN A 273 -19.34 -14.75 -35.99
C GLN A 273 -19.16 -15.17 -37.47
N GLU A 274 -18.75 -14.25 -38.33
CA GLU A 274 -18.47 -14.47 -39.76
C GLU A 274 -17.35 -15.49 -40.00
N VAL A 275 -16.37 -15.56 -39.08
CA VAL A 275 -15.25 -16.52 -39.15
C VAL A 275 -15.73 -17.94 -38.82
N ASN A 276 -16.66 -18.07 -37.86
CA ASN A 276 -17.18 -19.36 -37.41
C ASN A 276 -18.16 -20.00 -38.40
N SER A 277 -18.72 -19.22 -39.32
CA SER A 277 -19.77 -19.67 -40.26
C SER A 277 -19.23 -20.09 -41.64
N SER A 278 -17.96 -19.77 -41.97
CA SER A 278 -17.42 -19.96 -43.32
C SER A 278 -15.92 -20.28 -43.32
N LEU A 279 -15.55 -21.51 -42.94
CA LEU A 279 -14.15 -21.94 -42.81
C LEU A 279 -13.37 -22.06 -44.14
N GLU A 280 -14.01 -22.00 -45.31
CA GLU A 280 -13.33 -22.35 -46.58
C GLU A 280 -13.12 -21.21 -47.60
N GLN A 281 -13.65 -19.99 -47.45
CA GLN A 281 -13.56 -18.97 -48.53
C GLN A 281 -13.41 -17.48 -48.15
N ILE A 282 -13.17 -17.12 -46.87
CA ILE A 282 -13.01 -15.70 -46.50
C ILE A 282 -11.53 -15.29 -46.58
N THR A 283 -11.15 -14.60 -47.66
CA THR A 283 -9.81 -13.99 -47.82
C THR A 283 -9.70 -12.58 -47.24
N ASN A 284 -10.82 -11.91 -46.96
CA ASN A 284 -10.89 -10.61 -46.31
C ASN A 284 -12.12 -10.57 -45.39
N LEU A 285 -11.92 -10.42 -44.08
CA LEU A 285 -13.00 -10.06 -43.17
C LEU A 285 -13.23 -8.56 -43.31
N ASN A 286 -14.48 -8.17 -43.54
CA ASN A 286 -14.91 -6.82 -43.21
C ASN A 286 -15.65 -6.96 -41.88
N PRO A 287 -14.98 -6.81 -40.72
CA PRO A 287 -15.58 -7.10 -39.42
C PRO A 287 -16.70 -6.09 -39.15
N GLN A 288 -17.90 -6.29 -39.72
CA GLN A 288 -19.06 -5.45 -39.49
C GLN A 288 -19.43 -5.44 -38.01
N GLN A 289 -19.08 -6.52 -37.31
CA GLN A 289 -19.22 -6.69 -35.87
C GLN A 289 -18.35 -5.71 -35.04
N TYR A 290 -17.26 -5.16 -35.60
CA TYR A 290 -16.38 -4.20 -34.91
C TYR A 290 -16.21 -2.94 -35.77
N ASN A 291 -17.17 -2.03 -35.68
CA ASN A 291 -17.10 -0.72 -36.34
C ASN A 291 -16.02 0.17 -35.68
N MET A 292 -14.85 0.29 -36.30
CA MET A 292 -13.74 1.08 -35.76
C MET A 292 -13.88 2.56 -36.14
N GLN A 293 -13.91 3.44 -35.13
CA GLN A 293 -13.96 4.90 -35.33
C GLN A 293 -12.90 5.60 -34.48
N ASP A 294 -12.11 6.48 -35.12
CA ASP A 294 -11.09 7.28 -34.45
C ASP A 294 -11.62 8.68 -34.14
N PHE A 295 -11.72 9.02 -32.86
CA PHE A 295 -12.17 10.32 -32.36
C PHE A 295 -11.04 11.19 -31.78
N SER A 296 -9.80 10.71 -31.85
CA SER A 296 -8.64 11.37 -31.25
C SER A 296 -8.23 12.67 -31.96
N ILE A 297 -7.42 13.49 -31.28
CA ILE A 297 -6.85 14.69 -31.87
C ILE A 297 -5.80 14.28 -32.90
N THR A 298 -6.13 14.45 -34.18
CA THR A 298 -5.15 14.44 -35.26
C THR A 298 -4.48 15.81 -35.32
N ASN A 299 -3.32 15.95 -34.68
CA ASN A 299 -2.49 17.15 -34.84
C ASN A 299 -2.20 17.37 -36.34
N GLN A 300 -2.88 18.35 -36.92
CA GLN A 300 -2.89 18.64 -38.35
C GLN A 300 -1.43 18.74 -38.87
N GLY A 301 -0.99 17.73 -39.62
CA GLY A 301 0.29 17.71 -40.34
C GLY A 301 1.53 17.17 -39.63
N LYS A 302 1.48 16.73 -38.36
CA LYS A 302 2.67 16.21 -37.63
C LYS A 302 2.55 14.78 -37.10
N ASN A 303 1.41 14.11 -37.28
CA ASN A 303 1.18 12.81 -36.66
C ASN A 303 1.78 11.66 -37.51
N LYS A 304 3.03 11.28 -37.20
CA LYS A 304 3.80 10.25 -37.92
C LYS A 304 3.13 8.86 -37.91
N ILE A 305 2.18 8.60 -37.00
CA ILE A 305 1.55 7.29 -36.78
C ILE A 305 0.29 7.10 -37.66
N LEU A 306 -0.27 8.17 -38.22
CA LEU A 306 -1.51 8.11 -39.01
C LEU A 306 -1.48 7.06 -40.15
N PRO A 307 -0.37 6.85 -40.88
CA PRO A 307 -0.29 5.77 -41.89
C PRO A 307 -0.50 4.38 -41.29
N PHE A 308 0.02 4.12 -40.09
CA PHE A 308 -0.17 2.88 -39.34
C PHE A 308 -1.62 2.72 -38.87
N VAL A 309 -2.24 3.79 -38.35
CA VAL A 309 -3.66 3.76 -37.91
C VAL A 309 -4.59 3.32 -39.05
N LYS A 310 -4.33 3.77 -40.28
CA LYS A 310 -5.10 3.37 -41.47
C LYS A 310 -4.98 1.88 -41.81
N GLN A 311 -3.93 1.20 -41.35
CA GLN A 311 -3.73 -0.25 -41.56
C GLN A 311 -4.37 -1.12 -40.47
N LEU A 312 -4.88 -0.54 -39.38
CA LEU A 312 -5.45 -1.31 -38.26
C LEU A 312 -6.59 -2.26 -38.67
N PRO A 313 -7.54 -1.88 -39.56
CA PRO A 313 -8.55 -2.84 -40.03
C PRO A 313 -7.95 -4.10 -40.67
N ASN A 314 -6.91 -3.94 -41.47
CA ASN A 314 -6.20 -5.06 -42.10
C ASN A 314 -5.47 -5.92 -41.05
N ILE A 315 -4.83 -5.28 -40.07
CA ILE A 315 -4.13 -5.97 -38.97
C ILE A 315 -5.11 -6.82 -38.15
N VAL A 316 -6.28 -6.26 -37.81
CA VAL A 316 -7.33 -6.96 -37.06
C VAL A 316 -7.89 -8.14 -37.87
N SER A 317 -8.13 -7.95 -39.17
CA SER A 317 -8.56 -9.04 -40.07
C SER A 317 -7.53 -10.19 -40.08
N ASN A 318 -6.25 -9.87 -40.25
CA ASN A 318 -5.17 -10.87 -40.27
C ASN A 318 -5.06 -11.63 -38.95
N TYR A 319 -5.26 -10.95 -37.82
CA TYR A 319 -5.21 -11.54 -36.48
C TYR A 319 -6.29 -12.62 -36.28
N PHE A 320 -7.53 -12.39 -36.76
CA PHE A 320 -8.63 -13.35 -36.65
C PHE A 320 -8.59 -14.44 -37.73
N LEU A 321 -8.14 -14.12 -38.94
CA LEU A 321 -8.01 -15.10 -40.04
C LEU A 321 -6.76 -15.97 -39.95
N CYS A 322 -5.82 -15.66 -39.05
CA CYS A 322 -4.52 -16.31 -38.94
C CYS A 322 -3.75 -16.33 -40.29
N THR A 323 -4.00 -15.36 -41.18
CA THR A 323 -3.41 -15.34 -42.53
C THR A 323 -2.19 -14.43 -42.55
N PRO A 324 -0.96 -14.96 -42.73
CA PRO A 324 0.23 -14.13 -42.88
C PRO A 324 0.26 -13.48 -44.26
N ASN A 325 0.36 -12.16 -44.33
CA ASN A 325 0.70 -11.49 -45.59
C ASN A 325 2.19 -11.78 -45.91
N GLN A 326 2.45 -12.42 -47.05
CA GLN A 326 3.80 -12.66 -47.56
C GLN A 326 4.38 -11.37 -48.18
N THR A 327 4.67 -10.37 -47.35
CA THR A 327 5.45 -9.22 -47.78
C THR A 327 6.92 -9.44 -47.42
N ASN A 328 7.75 -9.72 -48.43
CA ASN A 328 9.22 -9.80 -48.34
C ASN A 328 9.84 -8.39 -48.26
N SER A 329 9.41 -7.56 -47.30
CA SER A 329 10.05 -6.27 -47.05
C SER A 329 11.25 -6.47 -46.12
N GLU A 330 12.47 -6.27 -46.62
CA GLU A 330 13.65 -6.12 -45.77
C GLU A 330 13.50 -4.88 -44.89
N VAL A 331 13.84 -4.99 -43.60
CA VAL A 331 13.74 -3.88 -42.64
C VAL A 331 15.00 -3.01 -42.76
N ASP A 332 14.84 -1.76 -43.19
CA ASP A 332 15.88 -0.73 -43.15
C ASP A 332 15.98 -0.13 -41.73
N GLN A 333 17.20 0.11 -41.24
CA GLN A 333 17.43 0.80 -39.96
C GLN A 333 16.89 2.24 -39.97
N LYS A 334 16.65 2.82 -41.15
CA LYS A 334 16.04 4.15 -41.35
C LYS A 334 14.50 4.14 -41.43
N MET A 335 13.87 2.98 -41.31
CA MET A 335 12.41 2.86 -41.33
C MET A 335 11.77 3.75 -40.25
N ASP A 336 10.75 4.51 -40.63
CA ASP A 336 10.02 5.35 -39.69
C ASP A 336 9.18 4.48 -38.73
N ASP A 337 8.61 5.11 -37.69
CA ASP A 337 7.85 4.38 -36.68
C ASP A 337 6.58 3.72 -37.25
N ALA A 338 5.90 4.33 -38.22
CA ALA A 338 4.66 3.79 -38.77
C ALA A 338 4.92 2.58 -39.68
N ASP A 339 5.96 2.67 -40.52
CA ASP A 339 6.41 1.59 -41.37
C ASP A 339 6.88 0.41 -40.50
N PHE A 340 7.69 0.67 -39.48
CA PHE A 340 8.18 -0.37 -38.57
C PHE A 340 7.03 -1.08 -37.82
N LEU A 341 6.06 -0.33 -37.30
CA LEU A 341 4.89 -0.91 -36.65
C LEU A 341 4.05 -1.74 -37.63
N THR A 342 3.83 -1.23 -38.85
CA THR A 342 3.14 -1.98 -39.90
C THR A 342 3.84 -3.31 -40.17
N PHE A 343 5.17 -3.30 -40.30
CA PHE A 343 5.97 -4.50 -40.48
C PHE A 343 5.80 -5.52 -39.34
N ILE A 344 5.83 -5.07 -38.08
CA ILE A 344 5.68 -5.97 -36.91
C ILE A 344 4.32 -6.70 -36.93
N HIS A 345 3.25 -6.04 -37.36
CA HIS A 345 1.91 -6.61 -37.35
C HIS A 345 1.54 -7.38 -38.62
N THR A 346 1.94 -6.93 -39.80
CA THR A 346 1.49 -7.53 -41.07
C THR A 346 2.42 -8.62 -41.59
N SER A 347 3.71 -8.60 -41.20
CA SER A 347 4.66 -9.57 -41.75
C SER A 347 4.41 -10.99 -41.23
N GLY A 348 4.47 -11.96 -42.15
CA GLY A 348 4.39 -13.40 -41.85
C GLY A 348 5.61 -13.99 -41.15
N HIS A 349 6.59 -13.17 -40.76
CA HIS A 349 7.80 -13.64 -40.09
C HIS A 349 7.52 -14.21 -38.69
N GLN A 350 8.30 -15.22 -38.31
CA GLN A 350 8.26 -15.77 -36.95
C GLN A 350 8.78 -14.75 -35.92
N ILE A 351 8.33 -14.88 -34.66
CA ILE A 351 8.70 -13.99 -33.54
C ILE A 351 10.22 -13.78 -33.40
N PRO A 352 11.09 -14.80 -33.51
CA PRO A 352 12.55 -14.58 -33.38
C PRO A 352 13.13 -13.64 -34.44
N ILE A 353 12.59 -13.64 -35.66
CA ILE A 353 13.03 -12.75 -36.74
C ILE A 353 12.60 -11.31 -36.43
N LYS A 354 11.33 -11.12 -36.04
CA LYS A 354 10.80 -9.82 -35.61
C LYS A 354 11.58 -9.26 -34.43
N MET A 355 11.95 -10.12 -33.48
CA MET A 355 12.81 -9.77 -32.34
C MET A 355 14.16 -9.25 -32.81
N LYS A 356 14.88 -10.00 -33.67
CA LYS A 356 16.20 -9.59 -34.16
C LYS A 356 16.16 -8.21 -34.81
N GLN A 357 15.17 -7.96 -35.67
CA GLN A 357 14.99 -6.66 -36.34
C GLN A 357 14.66 -5.54 -35.35
N THR A 358 13.80 -5.80 -34.37
CA THR A 358 13.47 -4.86 -33.30
C THR A 358 14.73 -4.46 -32.52
N LEU A 359 15.56 -5.44 -32.14
CA LEU A 359 16.82 -5.18 -31.43
C LEU A 359 17.82 -4.39 -32.28
N CYS A 360 17.88 -4.64 -33.60
CA CYS A 360 18.70 -3.84 -34.52
C CYS A 360 18.26 -2.37 -34.57
N ILE A 361 16.95 -2.10 -34.65
CA ILE A 361 16.41 -0.74 -34.64
C ILE A 361 16.67 -0.06 -33.30
N ALA A 362 16.40 -0.75 -32.18
CA ALA A 362 16.61 -0.22 -30.84
C ALA A 362 18.08 0.12 -30.54
N ARG A 363 19.02 -0.57 -31.19
CA ARG A 363 20.44 -0.24 -31.13
C ARG A 363 20.80 1.00 -31.97
N ALA A 364 20.16 1.15 -33.13
CA ALA A 364 20.47 2.18 -34.11
C ALA A 364 19.83 3.54 -33.80
N ARG A 365 18.65 3.55 -33.15
CA ARG A 365 17.93 4.78 -32.77
C ARG A 365 17.08 4.59 -31.53
N LYS A 366 16.79 5.69 -30.85
CA LYS A 366 15.79 5.75 -29.77
C LYS A 366 14.41 5.27 -30.27
N VAL A 367 13.85 4.28 -29.57
CA VAL A 367 12.48 3.78 -29.76
C VAL A 367 11.61 4.38 -28.66
N SER A 368 10.54 5.09 -29.02
CA SER A 368 9.65 5.74 -28.06
C SER A 368 8.74 4.73 -27.34
N VAL A 369 8.22 5.11 -26.17
CA VAL A 369 7.41 4.22 -25.33
C VAL A 369 6.12 3.77 -26.02
N TYR A 370 5.47 4.64 -26.80
CA TYR A 370 4.28 4.26 -27.54
C TYR A 370 4.57 3.19 -28.63
N VAL A 371 5.75 3.21 -29.27
CA VAL A 371 6.15 2.19 -30.26
C VAL A 371 6.33 0.84 -29.57
N VAL A 372 6.97 0.82 -28.39
CA VAL A 372 7.09 -0.41 -27.59
C VAL A 372 5.72 -0.90 -27.14
N SER A 373 4.80 0.01 -26.79
CA SER A 373 3.44 -0.31 -26.38
C SER A 373 2.58 -0.92 -27.50
N CYS A 374 2.90 -0.64 -28.76
CA CYS A 374 2.31 -1.30 -29.92
C CYS A 374 2.85 -2.72 -30.16
N MET A 375 3.94 -3.14 -29.53
CA MET A 375 4.47 -4.48 -29.75
C MET A 375 3.64 -5.53 -29.01
N GLY A 376 3.42 -6.68 -29.64
CA GLY A 376 2.67 -7.77 -29.02
C GLY A 376 3.37 -8.36 -27.79
N ILE A 377 2.57 -8.81 -26.81
CA ILE A 377 3.04 -9.35 -25.52
C ILE A 377 4.05 -10.50 -25.68
N LEU A 378 3.85 -11.35 -26.69
CA LEU A 378 4.75 -12.47 -26.98
C LEU A 378 6.12 -11.99 -27.46
N LEU A 379 6.18 -10.93 -28.26
CA LEU A 379 7.42 -10.33 -28.73
C LEU A 379 8.18 -9.68 -27.57
N LEU A 380 7.49 -8.88 -26.75
CA LEU A 380 8.07 -8.23 -25.56
C LEU A 380 8.66 -9.25 -24.58
N ARG A 381 7.92 -10.33 -24.28
CA ARG A 381 8.43 -11.44 -23.45
C ARG A 381 9.60 -12.16 -24.09
N CYS A 382 9.56 -12.37 -25.41
CA CYS A 382 10.67 -12.98 -26.14
C CYS A 382 11.93 -12.13 -26.03
N ILE A 383 11.81 -10.80 -26.17
CA ILE A 383 12.91 -9.84 -26.03
C ILE A 383 13.53 -9.94 -24.63
N ILE A 384 12.73 -9.80 -23.56
CA ILE A 384 13.30 -9.75 -22.19
C ILE A 384 14.00 -11.05 -21.79
N PHE A 385 13.42 -12.22 -22.13
CA PHE A 385 14.04 -13.51 -21.81
C PHE A 385 15.21 -13.86 -22.74
N SER A 386 15.24 -13.35 -23.97
CA SER A 386 16.39 -13.54 -24.86
C SER A 386 17.58 -12.69 -24.42
N ILE A 387 17.34 -11.45 -23.97
CA ILE A 387 18.39 -10.59 -23.41
C ILE A 387 19.03 -11.24 -22.19
N GLN A 388 18.25 -11.80 -21.27
CA GLN A 388 18.81 -12.52 -20.11
C GLN A 388 19.80 -13.61 -20.54
N LYS A 389 19.43 -14.43 -21.53
CA LYS A 389 20.23 -15.57 -22.01
C LYS A 389 21.46 -15.15 -22.81
N THR A 390 21.46 -13.95 -23.39
CA THR A 390 22.51 -13.46 -24.30
C THR A 390 23.24 -12.27 -23.71
N ILE A 391 23.10 -12.00 -22.40
CA ILE A 391 23.61 -10.78 -21.77
C ILE A 391 25.14 -10.67 -21.86
N ILE A 392 25.85 -11.81 -21.76
CA ILE A 392 27.31 -11.89 -21.93
C ILE A 392 27.68 -11.53 -23.37
N ASP A 393 27.12 -12.23 -24.35
CA ASP A 393 27.36 -11.96 -25.79
C ASP A 393 27.05 -10.50 -26.15
N CYS A 394 25.97 -9.94 -25.60
CA CYS A 394 25.60 -8.54 -25.81
C CYS A 394 26.62 -7.56 -25.21
N ALA A 395 27.20 -7.89 -24.04
CA ALA A 395 28.22 -7.08 -23.41
C ALA A 395 29.53 -7.13 -24.19
N GLU A 396 29.97 -8.32 -24.61
CA GLU A 396 31.19 -8.52 -25.41
C GLU A 396 31.12 -7.84 -26.78
N THR A 397 29.95 -7.89 -27.43
CA THR A 397 29.71 -7.28 -28.75
C THR A 397 29.38 -5.79 -28.72
N ARG A 398 29.44 -5.15 -27.53
CA ARG A 398 29.08 -3.73 -27.32
C ARG A 398 27.68 -3.39 -27.87
N MET A 399 26.73 -4.29 -27.65
CA MET A 399 25.34 -4.14 -28.08
C MET A 399 24.56 -3.15 -27.21
N PHE A 400 24.90 -3.07 -25.92
CA PHE A 400 24.35 -2.05 -25.03
C PHE A 400 24.78 -0.68 -25.52
N THR A 401 23.82 0.14 -25.94
CA THR A 401 23.96 1.56 -26.23
C THR A 401 22.96 2.29 -25.32
N PRO A 402 23.10 3.60 -25.08
CA PRO A 402 22.13 4.34 -24.26
C PRO A 402 20.68 4.17 -24.74
N ASP A 403 20.47 4.19 -26.06
CA ASP A 403 19.16 3.97 -26.70
C ASP A 403 18.67 2.54 -26.48
N PHE A 404 19.54 1.54 -26.64
CA PHE A 404 19.18 0.14 -26.41
C PHE A 404 18.84 -0.12 -24.95
N CYS A 405 19.61 0.39 -23.99
CA CYS A 405 19.31 0.26 -22.57
C CYS A 405 17.98 0.93 -22.21
N THR A 406 17.68 2.08 -22.80
CA THR A 406 16.38 2.76 -22.64
C THR A 406 15.23 1.94 -23.22
N PHE A 407 15.45 1.29 -24.36
CA PHE A 407 14.48 0.36 -24.94
C PHE A 407 14.21 -0.84 -24.03
N VAL A 408 15.26 -1.50 -23.52
CA VAL A 408 15.12 -2.64 -22.60
C VAL A 408 14.46 -2.21 -21.29
N GLN A 409 14.83 -1.05 -20.76
CA GLN A 409 14.15 -0.43 -19.61
C GLN A 409 12.65 -0.29 -19.90
N THR A 410 12.26 0.26 -21.05
CA THR A 410 10.85 0.44 -21.44
C THR A 410 10.09 -0.88 -21.56
N VAL A 411 10.71 -1.90 -22.16
CA VAL A 411 10.12 -3.25 -22.24
C VAL A 411 9.88 -3.81 -20.84
N PHE A 412 10.85 -3.65 -19.93
CA PHE A 412 10.70 -4.08 -18.55
C PHE A 412 9.58 -3.29 -17.84
N SER A 413 9.57 -1.95 -17.93
CA SER A 413 8.54 -1.09 -17.33
C SER A 413 7.12 -1.45 -17.80
N ILE A 414 6.90 -1.66 -19.10
CA ILE A 414 5.57 -1.99 -19.64
C ILE A 414 5.08 -3.34 -19.12
N LEU A 415 5.94 -4.36 -19.09
CA LEU A 415 5.51 -5.70 -18.72
C LEU A 415 5.28 -5.89 -17.22
N SER A 416 5.97 -5.11 -16.40
CA SER A 416 6.11 -5.44 -15.00
C SER A 416 4.85 -5.21 -14.14
N PRO A 417 3.97 -4.22 -14.38
CA PRO A 417 2.73 -4.08 -13.62
C PRO A 417 1.86 -5.34 -13.58
N ALA A 418 1.83 -6.11 -14.68
CA ALA A 418 1.07 -7.35 -14.81
C ALA A 418 1.90 -8.62 -14.56
N PHE A 419 3.19 -8.63 -14.92
CA PHE A 419 4.00 -9.85 -15.00
C PHE A 419 5.32 -9.82 -14.20
N ALA A 420 5.53 -8.85 -13.31
CA ALA A 420 6.76 -8.73 -12.52
C ALA A 420 7.16 -10.03 -11.81
N SER A 421 6.25 -10.73 -11.14
CA SER A 421 6.59 -11.97 -10.42
C SER A 421 7.16 -13.05 -11.34
N GLY A 422 6.56 -13.27 -12.51
CA GLY A 422 7.01 -14.23 -13.50
C GLY A 422 8.26 -13.80 -14.26
N ILE A 423 8.44 -12.49 -14.49
CA ILE A 423 9.63 -11.93 -15.12
C ILE A 423 10.79 -11.98 -14.14
N CYS A 424 10.68 -11.39 -12.96
CA CYS A 424 11.72 -11.40 -11.93
C CYS A 424 12.08 -12.83 -11.52
N GLY A 425 11.11 -13.73 -11.36
CA GLY A 425 11.37 -15.12 -10.98
C GLY A 425 12.22 -15.90 -12.00
N LYS A 426 12.19 -15.53 -13.28
CA LYS A 426 13.02 -16.16 -14.34
C LYS A 426 14.28 -15.36 -14.63
N PHE A 427 14.15 -14.03 -14.71
CA PHE A 427 15.22 -13.12 -15.09
C PHE A 427 16.28 -13.01 -13.99
N LEU A 428 15.86 -12.96 -12.73
CA LEU A 428 16.73 -12.91 -11.55
C LEU A 428 17.08 -14.30 -11.00
N ASP A 429 16.82 -15.35 -11.77
CA ASP A 429 17.24 -16.71 -11.46
C ASP A 429 18.20 -17.27 -12.53
N PRO A 430 19.41 -16.70 -12.64
CA PRO A 430 20.44 -17.33 -13.45
C PRO A 430 20.74 -18.72 -12.88
N LYS A 431 20.98 -19.70 -13.75
CA LYS A 431 21.38 -21.04 -13.29
C LYS A 431 22.66 -20.90 -12.45
N GLU A 432 22.78 -21.71 -11.39
CA GLU A 432 23.82 -21.60 -10.34
C GLU A 432 25.28 -21.52 -10.83
N LYS A 433 25.56 -21.78 -12.12
CA LYS A 433 26.91 -21.79 -12.71
C LYS A 433 27.29 -20.52 -13.47
N GLU A 434 26.43 -19.51 -13.58
CA GLU A 434 26.64 -18.32 -14.42
C GLU A 434 26.91 -17.05 -13.57
N GLN A 435 28.07 -17.02 -12.89
CA GLN A 435 28.48 -15.89 -12.03
C GLN A 435 28.55 -14.55 -12.80
N GLU A 436 29.08 -14.57 -14.03
CA GLU A 436 29.19 -13.37 -14.89
C GLU A 436 27.82 -12.77 -15.24
N ILE A 437 26.81 -13.61 -15.49
CA ILE A 437 25.44 -13.16 -15.72
C ILE A 437 24.89 -12.46 -14.48
N THR A 438 25.16 -13.01 -13.29
CA THR A 438 24.71 -12.42 -12.03
C THR A 438 25.32 -11.03 -11.83
N ILE A 439 26.61 -10.86 -12.12
CA ILE A 439 27.32 -9.57 -12.03
C ILE A 439 26.72 -8.55 -13.01
N LEU A 440 26.53 -8.92 -14.27
CA LEU A 440 25.96 -8.02 -15.29
C LEU A 440 24.52 -7.64 -14.98
N ILE A 441 23.69 -8.58 -14.54
CA ILE A 441 22.29 -8.31 -14.15
C ILE A 441 22.25 -7.37 -12.95
N ALA A 442 23.07 -7.60 -11.92
CA ALA A 442 23.07 -6.73 -10.73
C ALA A 442 23.45 -5.29 -11.09
N ARG A 443 24.47 -5.09 -11.93
CA ARG A 443 24.89 -3.76 -12.38
C ARG A 443 23.85 -3.10 -13.29
N ALA A 444 23.28 -3.85 -14.24
CA ALA A 444 22.22 -3.34 -15.11
C ALA A 444 20.97 -2.94 -14.32
N LEU A 445 20.62 -3.71 -13.29
CA LEU A 445 19.51 -3.40 -12.39
C LEU A 445 19.73 -2.05 -11.70
N TYR A 446 20.92 -1.82 -11.12
CA TYR A 446 21.25 -0.56 -10.46
C TYR A 446 21.05 0.66 -11.38
N PHE A 447 21.64 0.65 -12.57
CA PHE A 447 21.60 1.81 -13.48
C PHE A 447 20.26 1.99 -14.21
N HIS A 448 19.54 0.91 -14.53
CA HIS A 448 18.42 0.98 -15.47
C HIS A 448 17.07 0.55 -14.90
N ALA A 449 17.01 -0.30 -13.87
CA ALA A 449 15.74 -0.90 -13.47
C ALA A 449 15.41 -0.78 -11.98
N LEU A 450 16.28 -0.20 -11.14
CA LEU A 450 16.05 -0.16 -9.69
C LEU A 450 14.79 0.64 -9.31
N HIS A 451 14.59 1.81 -9.92
CA HIS A 451 13.40 2.66 -9.76
C HIS A 451 12.09 2.01 -10.28
N ILE A 452 12.19 1.01 -11.15
CA ILE A 452 11.06 0.19 -11.60
C ILE A 452 10.84 -0.94 -10.58
N ALA A 453 11.92 -1.58 -10.15
CA ALA A 453 11.90 -2.71 -9.23
C ALA A 453 11.28 -2.37 -7.86
N ILE A 454 11.51 -1.15 -7.35
CA ILE A 454 10.97 -0.70 -6.06
C ILE A 454 9.43 -0.61 -6.05
N GLN A 455 8.82 -0.41 -7.22
CA GLN A 455 7.37 -0.26 -7.36
C GLN A 455 6.63 -1.62 -7.41
N HIS A 456 7.35 -2.75 -7.44
CA HIS A 456 6.77 -4.10 -7.48
C HIS A 456 6.80 -4.81 -6.14
N ASP A 457 5.83 -5.71 -5.92
CA ASP A 457 5.84 -6.62 -4.77
C ASP A 457 6.71 -7.88 -5.00
N SER A 458 7.44 -7.98 -6.12
CA SER A 458 8.43 -9.04 -6.39
C SER A 458 9.75 -8.86 -5.62
N VAL A 459 9.71 -8.10 -4.53
CA VAL A 459 10.88 -7.77 -3.71
C VAL A 459 11.54 -9.03 -3.16
N ASP A 460 10.78 -10.09 -2.87
CA ASP A 460 11.35 -11.36 -2.39
C ASP A 460 12.27 -12.02 -3.43
N ASN A 461 11.88 -12.06 -4.71
CA ASN A 461 12.72 -12.60 -5.78
C ASN A 461 13.97 -11.74 -5.98
N LEU A 462 13.81 -10.41 -5.91
CA LEU A 462 14.92 -9.48 -6.01
C LEU A 462 15.89 -9.65 -4.85
N ARG A 463 15.40 -9.73 -3.62
CA ARG A 463 16.24 -9.92 -2.44
C ARG A 463 16.95 -11.26 -2.48
N ALA A 464 16.25 -12.34 -2.80
CA ALA A 464 16.87 -13.66 -2.95
C ALA A 464 18.01 -13.62 -3.99
N PHE A 465 17.81 -12.92 -5.11
CA PHE A 465 18.88 -12.67 -6.09
C PHE A 465 20.04 -11.85 -5.50
N LEU A 466 19.77 -10.75 -4.81
CA LEU A 466 20.80 -9.91 -4.22
C LEU A 466 21.62 -10.64 -3.14
N PHE A 467 20.98 -11.46 -2.30
CA PHE A 467 21.69 -12.30 -1.32
C PHE A 467 22.58 -13.37 -1.98
N ARG A 468 22.17 -13.91 -3.13
CA ARG A 468 23.06 -14.77 -3.93
C ARG A 468 24.21 -13.97 -4.55
N ALA A 469 23.94 -12.77 -5.06
CA ALA A 469 24.96 -11.89 -5.61
C ALA A 469 25.97 -11.40 -4.54
N LEU A 470 25.56 -11.30 -3.27
CA LEU A 470 26.46 -11.02 -2.15
C LEU A 470 27.51 -12.12 -1.92
N ALA A 471 27.19 -13.37 -2.25
CA ALA A 471 28.13 -14.50 -2.11
C ALA A 471 29.18 -14.56 -3.24
N ILE A 472 29.10 -13.68 -4.25
CA ILE A 472 30.01 -13.64 -5.40
C ILE A 472 30.97 -12.42 -5.26
N PRO A 473 32.30 -12.63 -5.18
CA PRO A 473 33.28 -11.58 -4.88
C PRO A 473 33.30 -10.35 -5.82
N SER A 474 32.73 -10.44 -7.03
CA SER A 474 32.71 -9.31 -7.98
C SER A 474 31.35 -8.59 -8.08
N SER A 475 30.30 -9.12 -7.44
CA SER A 475 28.99 -8.48 -7.36
C SER A 475 28.60 -8.08 -5.94
N GLU A 476 29.41 -8.42 -4.94
CA GLU A 476 29.09 -8.16 -3.54
C GLU A 476 28.81 -6.67 -3.26
N ASP A 477 29.67 -5.76 -3.72
CA ASP A 477 29.48 -4.32 -3.50
C ASP A 477 28.30 -3.75 -4.27
N THR A 478 28.06 -4.25 -5.49
CA THR A 478 26.85 -3.91 -6.25
C THR A 478 25.59 -4.34 -5.49
N ALA A 479 25.58 -5.55 -4.94
CA ALA A 479 24.46 -6.06 -4.18
C ALA A 479 24.24 -5.28 -2.88
N ARG A 480 25.32 -4.95 -2.13
CA ARG A 480 25.26 -4.08 -0.95
C ARG A 480 24.68 -2.71 -1.28
N LEU A 481 25.18 -2.08 -2.34
CA LEU A 481 24.72 -0.77 -2.82
C LEU A 481 23.22 -0.79 -3.14
N ILE A 482 22.76 -1.81 -3.86
CA ILE A 482 21.34 -1.96 -4.21
C ILE A 482 20.47 -2.17 -2.96
N ILE A 483 20.88 -3.07 -2.05
CA ILE A 483 20.12 -3.34 -0.82
C ILE A 483 20.00 -2.06 0.01
N ALA A 484 21.10 -1.35 0.25
CA ALA A 484 21.10 -0.11 1.02
C ALA A 484 20.24 0.97 0.35
N LYS A 485 20.33 1.13 -0.98
CA LYS A 485 19.53 2.10 -1.74
C LYS A 485 18.02 1.80 -1.64
N LEU A 486 17.62 0.53 -1.71
CA LEU A 486 16.23 0.12 -1.52
C LEU A 486 15.75 0.45 -0.10
N LEU A 487 16.56 0.17 0.92
CA LEU A 487 16.21 0.45 2.33
C LEU A 487 16.10 1.93 2.65
N GLN A 488 16.86 2.78 1.96
CA GLN A 488 16.75 4.24 2.06
C GLN A 488 15.55 4.80 1.32
N SER A 489 15.12 4.16 0.22
CA SER A 489 14.09 4.69 -0.68
C SER A 489 12.68 4.18 -0.35
N ASP A 490 12.54 2.99 0.25
CA ASP A 490 11.24 2.41 0.67
C ASP A 490 11.34 1.74 2.05
N SER A 491 10.20 1.61 2.71
CA SER A 491 10.03 0.88 3.97
C SER A 491 10.54 -0.56 3.85
N PRO A 492 11.20 -1.10 4.90
CA PRO A 492 11.67 -2.48 4.90
C PRO A 492 10.48 -3.46 4.92
N LYS A 493 9.99 -3.89 3.76
CA LYS A 493 9.02 -5.01 3.66
C LYS A 493 9.73 -6.30 4.09
N MET A 494 9.25 -7.08 5.05
CA MET A 494 9.96 -8.31 5.48
C MET A 494 9.09 -9.55 5.31
N SER A 495 9.58 -10.52 4.53
CA SER A 495 9.04 -11.88 4.48
C SER A 495 9.86 -12.82 5.36
N GLU A 496 9.28 -13.92 5.84
CA GLU A 496 10.00 -14.93 6.63
C GLU A 496 11.25 -15.45 5.91
N LYS A 497 11.14 -15.67 4.59
CA LYS A 497 12.28 -16.06 3.75
C LYS A 497 13.39 -15.02 3.74
N THR A 498 13.04 -13.73 3.63
CA THR A 498 14.02 -12.64 3.69
C THR A 498 14.68 -12.60 5.07
N MET A 499 13.91 -12.81 6.13
CA MET A 499 14.45 -12.84 7.50
C MET A 499 15.49 -13.94 7.68
N ASP A 500 15.20 -15.15 7.19
CA ASP A 500 16.17 -16.26 7.24
C ASP A 500 17.45 -15.95 6.47
N LEU A 501 17.35 -15.29 5.31
CA LEU A 501 18.52 -14.86 4.53
C LEU A 501 19.36 -13.81 5.28
N ILE A 502 18.73 -12.83 5.94
CA ILE A 502 19.45 -11.79 6.70
C ILE A 502 20.14 -12.41 7.93
N ILE A 503 19.41 -13.21 8.71
CA ILE A 503 19.95 -13.80 9.94
C ILE A 503 21.11 -14.76 9.64
N ASN A 504 21.07 -15.47 8.52
CA ASN A 504 22.17 -16.35 8.11
C ASN A 504 23.29 -15.61 7.36
N SER A 505 23.17 -14.30 7.12
CA SER A 505 24.20 -13.51 6.46
C SER A 505 25.37 -13.23 7.40
N ALA A 506 26.56 -13.64 6.98
CA ALA A 506 27.83 -13.28 7.62
C ALA A 506 28.29 -11.83 7.32
N ASP A 507 27.52 -11.08 6.51
CA ASP A 507 27.82 -9.71 6.15
C ASP A 507 27.32 -8.73 7.23
N LEU A 508 28.26 -8.13 7.96
CA LEU A 508 27.94 -7.20 9.05
C LEU A 508 27.24 -5.94 8.53
N LEU A 509 27.65 -5.41 7.38
CA LEU A 509 27.12 -4.16 6.86
C LEU A 509 25.64 -4.32 6.52
N ILE A 510 25.26 -5.41 5.85
CA ILE A 510 23.86 -5.69 5.54
C ILE A 510 23.02 -5.78 6.82
N ASN A 511 23.50 -6.49 7.84
CA ASN A 511 22.82 -6.58 9.13
C ASN A 511 22.64 -5.18 9.77
N LEU A 512 23.67 -4.33 9.72
CA LEU A 512 23.60 -2.96 10.22
C LEU A 512 22.65 -2.07 9.41
N GLU A 513 22.62 -2.20 8.08
CA GLU A 513 21.66 -1.47 7.21
C GLU A 513 20.22 -1.79 7.60
N PHE A 514 19.91 -3.07 7.83
CA PHE A 514 18.57 -3.47 8.24
C PHE A 514 18.23 -2.98 9.65
N ILE A 515 19.18 -3.01 10.60
CA ILE A 515 18.96 -2.45 11.94
C ILE A 515 18.69 -0.94 11.86
N ASP A 516 19.45 -0.20 11.06
CA ASP A 516 19.28 1.24 10.83
C ASP A 516 17.89 1.52 10.23
N ALA A 517 17.55 0.83 9.13
CA ALA A 517 16.28 1.01 8.43
C ALA A 517 15.05 0.66 9.29
N ILE A 518 15.12 -0.39 10.10
CA ILE A 518 14.03 -0.79 11.02
C ILE A 518 13.88 0.22 12.16
N THR A 519 14.97 0.86 12.61
CA THR A 519 14.92 1.83 13.71
C THR A 519 13.98 2.99 13.43
N PHE A 520 13.87 3.41 12.18
CA PHE A 520 13.00 4.51 11.74
C PHE A 520 11.70 4.02 11.09
N CYS A 521 11.40 2.72 11.12
CA CYS A 521 10.23 2.16 10.46
C CYS A 521 9.01 2.16 11.39
N SER A 522 8.13 3.13 11.21
CA SER A 522 6.79 3.15 11.84
C SER A 522 5.64 3.07 10.84
N ASP A 523 5.94 2.93 9.54
CA ASP A 523 4.94 2.84 8.47
C ASP A 523 4.39 1.40 8.31
N VAL A 524 3.83 0.85 9.39
CA VAL A 524 3.24 -0.49 9.44
C VAL A 524 1.73 -0.45 9.68
N GLY A 525 1.04 -1.53 9.32
CA GLY A 525 -0.41 -1.61 9.37
C GLY A 525 -0.98 -1.63 10.77
N ASN A 526 -0.34 -2.36 11.68
CA ASN A 526 -0.80 -2.57 13.06
C ASN A 526 0.39 -2.73 14.03
N CYS A 527 0.08 -2.78 15.33
CA CYS A 527 1.09 -2.94 16.38
C CYS A 527 1.77 -4.32 16.36
N GLU A 528 1.10 -5.39 15.92
CA GLU A 528 1.69 -6.74 15.80
C GLU A 528 2.84 -6.76 14.79
N GLU A 529 2.66 -6.13 13.63
CA GLU A 529 3.72 -5.95 12.61
C GLU A 529 4.88 -5.12 13.16
N PHE A 530 4.57 -4.05 13.89
CA PHE A 530 5.58 -3.21 14.55
C PHE A 530 6.41 -3.98 15.58
N GLU A 531 5.75 -4.82 16.38
CA GLU A 531 6.39 -5.68 17.38
C GLU A 531 7.25 -6.75 16.73
N LYS A 532 6.80 -7.37 15.63
CA LYS A 532 7.62 -8.33 14.85
C LYS A 532 8.89 -7.68 14.30
N LEU A 533 8.79 -6.46 13.76
CA LEU A 533 9.97 -5.71 13.30
C LEU A 533 10.91 -5.37 14.47
N SER A 534 10.35 -5.01 15.62
CA SER A 534 11.13 -4.72 16.84
C SER A 534 11.86 -5.97 17.37
N GLU A 535 11.17 -7.12 17.42
CA GLU A 535 11.77 -8.41 17.78
C GLU A 535 12.88 -8.79 16.81
N MET A 536 12.66 -8.61 15.50
CA MET A 536 13.65 -8.84 14.48
C MET A 536 14.90 -7.98 14.69
N LYS A 537 14.73 -6.68 14.95
CA LYS A 537 15.84 -5.77 15.25
C LYS A 537 16.67 -6.29 16.42
N GLU A 538 16.04 -6.78 17.48
CA GLU A 538 16.74 -7.35 18.63
C GLU A 538 17.43 -8.68 18.29
N ARG A 539 16.82 -9.56 17.49
CA ARG A 539 17.47 -10.78 16.99
C ARG A 539 18.71 -10.49 16.15
N LEU A 540 18.64 -9.49 15.26
CA LEU A 540 19.79 -9.08 14.45
C LEU A 540 20.92 -8.55 15.33
N LYS A 541 20.62 -7.67 16.30
CA LYS A 541 21.61 -7.17 17.27
C LYS A 541 22.30 -8.30 18.06
N GLN A 542 21.53 -9.31 18.48
CA GLN A 542 22.05 -10.48 19.18
C GLN A 542 22.98 -11.30 18.27
N ASN A 543 22.60 -11.48 17.00
CA ASN A 543 23.37 -12.26 16.02
C ASN A 543 24.76 -11.66 15.77
N ILE A 544 24.83 -10.33 15.54
CA ILE A 544 26.11 -9.63 15.33
C ILE A 544 26.81 -9.24 16.65
N GLN A 545 26.25 -9.65 17.79
CA GLN A 545 26.79 -9.45 19.14
C GLN A 545 27.22 -8.01 19.45
N ILE A 546 26.40 -7.02 19.07
CA ILE A 546 26.68 -5.61 19.36
C ILE A 546 26.07 -5.15 20.68
N MET A 547 26.72 -4.17 21.32
CA MET A 547 26.09 -3.35 22.35
C MET A 547 25.68 -2.01 21.72
N PRO A 548 24.37 -1.68 21.66
CA PRO A 548 23.95 -0.35 21.27
C PRO A 548 24.34 0.66 22.35
N SER A 549 24.67 1.89 21.95
CA SER A 549 24.87 2.99 22.90
C SER A 549 23.60 3.18 23.74
N ILE A 550 23.74 3.15 25.07
CA ILE A 550 22.62 3.15 26.04
C ILE A 550 22.07 4.58 26.29
N GLU A 551 22.52 5.61 25.56
CA GLU A 551 22.07 6.99 25.81
C GLU A 551 20.57 7.16 25.48
N SER A 552 19.79 7.22 26.56
CA SER A 552 18.33 7.08 26.68
C SER A 552 17.46 8.17 26.02
N LYS A 553 17.97 8.90 25.02
CA LYS A 553 17.20 9.93 24.28
C LYS A 553 17.60 10.12 22.82
N ASP A 554 18.62 9.41 22.33
CA ASP A 554 19.11 9.66 20.98
C ASP A 554 18.30 8.87 19.94
N GLU A 555 17.66 9.59 19.03
CA GLU A 555 16.99 9.07 17.82
C GLU A 555 17.95 8.36 16.84
N LEU A 556 19.23 8.24 17.20
CA LEU A 556 20.30 7.72 16.37
C LEU A 556 20.79 6.35 16.87
N PHE A 557 20.74 5.34 15.98
CA PHE A 557 21.38 4.06 16.26
C PHE A 557 22.90 4.15 16.08
N CYS A 558 23.64 3.90 17.16
CA CYS A 558 25.10 3.81 17.21
C CYS A 558 25.56 2.53 17.92
N VAL A 559 26.56 1.87 17.35
CA VAL A 559 27.28 0.75 17.94
C VAL A 559 28.36 1.27 18.88
N GLU A 560 28.27 0.89 20.16
CA GLU A 560 29.25 1.26 21.18
C GLU A 560 30.45 0.32 21.15
N PHE A 561 30.18 -1.00 21.09
CA PHE A 561 31.20 -2.03 21.03
C PHE A 561 30.70 -3.29 20.31
N PHE A 562 31.61 -3.97 19.62
CA PHE A 562 31.39 -5.30 19.02
C PHE A 562 31.95 -6.38 19.96
N LYS A 563 31.16 -7.36 20.38
CA LYS A 563 31.63 -8.37 21.35
C LYS A 563 32.51 -9.47 20.74
N SER A 564 32.29 -9.82 19.48
CA SER A 564 33.09 -10.83 18.77
C SER A 564 32.99 -10.63 17.26
N ASP A 565 34.01 -11.09 16.54
CA ASP A 565 34.08 -11.21 15.09
C ASP A 565 33.71 -12.63 14.57
N LYS A 566 33.41 -13.57 15.49
CA LYS A 566 33.09 -14.97 15.13
C LYS A 566 31.81 -15.05 14.29
N GLY A 567 31.93 -15.64 13.11
CA GLY A 567 30.81 -15.84 12.17
C GLY A 567 30.63 -14.71 11.15
N LEU A 568 31.46 -13.66 11.21
CA LEU A 568 31.49 -12.61 10.19
C LEU A 568 32.34 -13.01 8.97
N ASN A 569 32.08 -12.40 7.83
CA ASN A 569 32.95 -12.52 6.66
C ASN A 569 34.32 -11.84 6.91
N GLU A 570 35.32 -12.19 6.09
CA GLU A 570 36.71 -11.76 6.27
C GLU A 570 36.86 -10.23 6.38
N ILE A 571 36.20 -9.48 5.50
CA ILE A 571 36.25 -8.01 5.46
C ILE A 571 35.63 -7.41 6.73
N SER A 572 34.47 -7.92 7.16
CA SER A 572 33.79 -7.44 8.37
C SER A 572 34.61 -7.75 9.61
N ALA A 573 35.15 -8.97 9.73
CA ALA A 573 35.99 -9.38 10.85
C ALA A 573 37.26 -8.51 10.96
N TYR A 574 37.91 -8.21 9.82
CA TYR A 574 39.08 -7.34 9.75
C TYR A 574 38.80 -5.94 10.33
N PHE A 575 37.74 -5.28 9.88
CA PHE A 575 37.42 -3.94 10.37
C PHE A 575 36.90 -3.95 11.81
N VAL A 576 36.12 -4.96 12.22
CA VAL A 576 35.69 -5.11 13.61
C VAL A 576 36.88 -5.25 14.56
N GLY A 577 37.86 -6.10 14.22
CA GLY A 577 39.07 -6.27 15.03
C GLY A 577 39.86 -4.97 15.20
N LYS A 578 39.97 -4.16 14.13
CA LYS A 578 40.59 -2.84 14.20
C LYS A 578 39.80 -1.87 15.07
N LEU A 579 38.48 -1.79 14.91
CA LEU A 579 37.63 -0.88 15.69
C LEU A 579 37.55 -1.23 17.18
N GLN A 580 37.61 -2.52 17.55
CA GLN A 580 37.61 -2.96 18.94
C GLN A 580 38.80 -2.43 19.76
N SER A 581 39.92 -2.16 19.09
CA SER A 581 41.14 -1.63 19.72
C SER A 581 41.14 -0.10 19.91
N LEU A 582 40.13 0.59 19.39
CA LEU A 582 40.05 2.05 19.44
C LEU A 582 39.55 2.55 20.80
N THR A 583 40.11 3.68 21.24
CA THR A 583 39.62 4.45 22.37
C THR A 583 39.25 5.85 21.90
N ALA A 584 38.41 6.58 22.64
CA ALA A 584 38.06 7.97 22.28
C ALA A 584 39.30 8.88 22.11
N ALA A 585 40.36 8.65 22.88
CA ALA A 585 41.60 9.43 22.82
C ALA A 585 42.46 9.13 21.57
N THR A 586 42.37 7.91 21.03
CA THR A 586 43.15 7.47 19.85
C THR A 586 42.35 7.45 18.55
N ALA A 587 41.02 7.59 18.64
CA ALA A 587 40.09 7.42 17.54
C ALA A 587 40.44 8.24 16.29
N ILE A 588 40.74 9.54 16.44
CA ILE A 588 40.97 10.44 15.29
C ILE A 588 42.16 9.97 14.43
N LYS A 589 43.29 9.66 15.06
CA LYS A 589 44.52 9.28 14.37
C LYS A 589 44.40 7.89 13.74
N GLU A 590 43.88 6.93 14.49
CA GLU A 590 43.76 5.55 14.02
C GLU A 590 42.66 5.40 12.97
N ILE A 591 41.52 6.11 13.08
CA ILE A 591 40.49 6.11 12.03
C ILE A 591 41.04 6.66 10.71
N SER A 592 41.80 7.77 10.76
CA SER A 592 42.44 8.30 9.54
C SER A 592 43.35 7.25 8.89
N LYS A 593 44.16 6.55 9.69
CA LYS A 593 45.04 5.48 9.22
C LYS A 593 44.25 4.31 8.63
N ILE A 594 43.15 3.89 9.27
CA ILE A 594 42.27 2.83 8.78
C ILE A 594 41.69 3.21 7.41
N LEU A 595 41.27 4.47 7.23
CA LEU A 595 40.70 4.95 5.98
C LEU A 595 41.74 5.06 4.86
N ASP A 596 42.96 5.50 5.17
CA ASP A 596 44.08 5.52 4.20
C ASP A 596 44.43 4.10 3.73
N GLU A 597 44.53 3.14 4.66
CA GLU A 597 44.77 1.73 4.34
C GLU A 597 43.60 1.17 3.51
N ALA A 598 42.36 1.44 3.91
CA ALA A 598 41.17 0.97 3.19
C ALA A 598 41.05 1.58 1.79
N GLU A 599 41.48 2.83 1.58
CA GLU A 599 41.54 3.44 0.25
C GLU A 599 42.56 2.73 -0.64
N SER A 600 43.72 2.35 -0.09
CA SER A 600 44.75 1.60 -0.83
C SER A 600 44.32 0.18 -1.21
N GLU A 601 43.45 -0.44 -0.40
CA GLU A 601 42.93 -1.79 -0.61
C GLU A 601 41.57 -1.82 -1.35
N ASP A 602 41.06 -0.67 -1.81
CA ASP A 602 39.73 -0.51 -2.42
C ASP A 602 38.55 -0.98 -1.53
N ARG A 603 38.73 -0.92 -0.22
CA ARG A 603 37.75 -1.28 0.83
C ARG A 603 37.17 -0.05 1.55
N LEU A 604 37.34 1.13 0.96
CA LEU A 604 36.99 2.42 1.56
C LEU A 604 35.50 2.51 1.91
N TYR A 605 34.62 1.96 1.04
CA TYR A 605 33.18 1.93 1.28
C TYR A 605 32.82 1.24 2.61
N HIS A 606 33.37 0.04 2.83
CA HIS A 606 33.10 -0.75 4.04
C HIS A 606 33.60 -0.04 5.30
N ALA A 607 34.81 0.51 5.25
CA ALA A 607 35.40 1.23 6.37
C ALA A 607 34.54 2.45 6.74
N LEU A 608 34.21 3.30 5.77
CA LEU A 608 33.39 4.48 5.97
C LEU A 608 32.03 4.12 6.56
N ARG A 609 31.31 3.17 5.95
CA ARG A 609 29.98 2.80 6.42
C ARG A 609 30.01 2.25 7.84
N LEU A 610 30.98 1.40 8.17
CA LEU A 610 31.10 0.84 9.51
C LEU A 610 31.37 1.92 10.55
N ILE A 611 32.32 2.83 10.30
CA ILE A 611 32.67 3.92 11.21
C ILE A 611 31.47 4.85 11.45
N MET A 612 30.69 5.17 10.41
CA MET A 612 29.47 5.98 10.52
C MET A 612 28.40 5.37 11.46
N MET A 613 28.43 4.05 11.65
CA MET A 613 27.50 3.35 12.53
C MET A 613 28.01 3.25 13.97
N THR A 614 29.23 3.72 14.27
CA THR A 614 29.80 3.67 15.62
C THR A 614 29.54 4.93 16.43
N GLN A 615 29.75 4.85 17.75
CA GLN A 615 29.73 6.01 18.64
C GLN A 615 30.80 7.07 18.30
N PHE A 616 31.87 6.73 17.57
CA PHE A 616 32.93 7.67 17.22
C PHE A 616 32.43 8.80 16.30
N LEU A 617 31.31 8.60 15.60
CA LEU A 617 30.68 9.64 14.80
C LEU A 617 30.27 10.86 15.65
N LYS A 618 30.03 10.69 16.96
CA LYS A 618 29.75 11.79 17.90
C LYS A 618 30.93 12.75 18.06
N LEU A 619 32.14 12.38 17.64
CA LEU A 619 33.32 13.25 17.64
C LEU A 619 33.36 14.08 16.35
N ASN A 620 33.26 15.41 16.46
CA ASN A 620 33.24 16.31 15.30
C ASN A 620 34.46 16.09 14.36
N ALA A 621 35.66 15.92 14.91
CA ALA A 621 36.86 15.64 14.11
C ALA A 621 36.78 14.33 13.30
N VAL A 622 36.08 13.31 13.81
CA VAL A 622 35.85 12.07 13.06
C VAL A 622 34.82 12.32 11.96
N ALA A 623 33.75 13.07 12.23
CA ALA A 623 32.77 13.46 11.22
C ALA A 623 33.41 14.27 10.07
N GLU A 624 34.31 15.22 10.39
CA GLU A 624 35.10 15.98 9.41
C GLU A 624 35.91 15.05 8.49
N ILE A 625 36.59 14.06 9.07
CA ILE A 625 37.34 13.05 8.31
C ILE A 625 36.40 12.30 7.36
N LEU A 626 35.26 11.81 7.84
CA LEU A 626 34.31 11.06 7.01
C LEU A 626 33.78 11.91 5.85
N VAL A 627 33.37 13.16 6.11
CA VAL A 627 32.89 14.09 5.08
C VAL A 627 33.98 14.34 4.03
N LYS A 628 35.25 14.49 4.44
CA LYS A 628 36.38 14.66 3.52
C LYS A 628 36.53 13.48 2.56
N TYR A 629 36.54 12.24 3.04
CA TYR A 629 36.67 11.07 2.15
C TYR A 629 35.44 10.86 1.26
N ILE A 630 34.23 11.07 1.79
CA ILE A 630 33.00 10.96 0.97
C ILE A 630 32.98 12.03 -0.11
N THR A 631 33.36 13.28 0.21
CA THR A 631 33.48 14.36 -0.78
C THR A 631 34.50 14.03 -1.86
N LYS A 632 35.63 13.43 -1.51
CA LYS A 632 36.62 12.94 -2.48
C LYS A 632 36.04 11.87 -3.42
N MET A 633 35.20 10.97 -2.90
CA MET A 633 34.50 9.97 -3.72
C MET A 633 33.47 10.62 -4.64
N LEU A 634 32.68 11.58 -4.15
CA LEU A 634 31.68 12.32 -4.92
C LEU A 634 32.31 13.15 -6.05
N ALA A 635 33.49 13.71 -5.83
CA ALA A 635 34.23 14.49 -6.85
C ALA A 635 34.60 13.68 -8.11
N THR A 636 34.54 12.34 -8.07
CA THR A 636 34.77 11.46 -9.24
C THR A 636 33.59 11.39 -10.21
N PHE A 637 32.62 12.29 -10.07
CA PHE A 637 31.40 12.32 -10.87
C PHE A 637 31.63 12.58 -12.38
N GLU A 638 32.61 13.42 -12.73
CA GLU A 638 32.93 13.75 -14.13
C GLU A 638 33.52 12.54 -14.87
N LYS A 639 32.89 12.13 -15.97
CA LYS A 639 33.20 10.89 -16.72
C LYS A 639 34.53 10.95 -17.49
N PRO A 640 35.32 9.87 -17.51
CA PRO A 640 36.13 9.48 -18.66
C PRO A 640 35.23 8.93 -19.79
N ALA A 641 35.58 9.19 -21.05
CA ALA A 641 34.78 8.79 -22.22
C ALA A 641 34.72 7.26 -22.48
N ASP A 642 35.52 6.46 -21.78
CA ASP A 642 35.82 5.05 -22.11
C ASP A 642 35.41 4.00 -21.06
N THR A 643 34.66 4.35 -20.01
CA THR A 643 34.26 3.34 -19.00
C THR A 643 33.20 2.37 -19.53
N SER A 644 33.28 1.11 -19.08
CA SER A 644 32.29 0.09 -19.43
C SER A 644 30.89 0.52 -18.94
N GLN A 645 29.84 0.29 -19.75
CA GLN A 645 28.51 0.89 -19.55
C GLN A 645 27.81 0.54 -18.23
N PHE A 646 28.32 -0.44 -17.48
CA PHE A 646 27.74 -0.93 -16.24
C PHE A 646 28.71 -0.86 -15.06
N GLU A 647 29.83 -0.15 -15.17
CA GLU A 647 30.78 -0.02 -14.07
C GLU A 647 30.24 0.88 -12.97
N ILE A 648 30.24 0.38 -11.73
CA ILE A 648 29.94 1.19 -10.56
C ILE A 648 31.18 1.97 -10.18
N ARG A 649 31.09 3.29 -10.17
CA ARG A 649 32.20 4.18 -9.86
C ARG A 649 32.20 4.50 -8.36
N LYS A 650 33.23 5.23 -7.94
CA LYS A 650 33.36 5.67 -6.54
C LYS A 650 32.29 6.70 -6.17
N CYS A 651 31.79 7.49 -7.13
CA CYS A 651 30.74 8.47 -6.86
C CYS A 651 29.38 7.85 -6.53
N GLU A 652 29.02 6.69 -7.08
CA GLU A 652 27.79 5.97 -6.71
C GLU A 652 27.81 5.51 -5.25
N HIS A 653 28.95 4.96 -4.80
CA HIS A 653 29.19 4.61 -3.40
C HIS A 653 29.21 5.85 -2.51
N GLY A 654 29.89 6.92 -2.97
CA GLY A 654 29.95 8.20 -2.27
C GLY A 654 28.57 8.83 -2.07
N LEU A 655 27.68 8.74 -3.06
CA LEU A 655 26.31 9.25 -2.96
C LEU A 655 25.53 8.49 -1.89
N LEU A 656 25.58 7.15 -1.90
CA LEU A 656 24.90 6.34 -0.87
C LEU A 656 25.41 6.65 0.54
N LEU A 657 26.75 6.72 0.71
CA LEU A 657 27.37 7.07 1.99
C LEU A 657 27.00 8.49 2.43
N GLY A 658 26.97 9.44 1.49
CA GLY A 658 26.53 10.81 1.74
C GLY A 658 25.08 10.87 2.23
N GLN A 659 24.17 10.14 1.57
CA GLN A 659 22.76 10.02 1.96
C GLN A 659 22.61 9.43 3.38
N CYS A 660 23.39 8.40 3.72
CA CYS A 660 23.46 7.83 5.06
C CYS A 660 24.00 8.81 6.11
N LEU A 661 25.06 9.55 5.77
CA LEU A 661 25.77 10.40 6.73
C LEU A 661 24.99 11.69 7.02
N LEU A 662 24.35 12.27 6.01
CA LEU A 662 23.69 13.57 6.10
C LEU A 662 22.68 13.62 7.26
N GLY A 663 21.76 12.65 7.36
CA GLY A 663 20.78 12.60 8.43
C GLY A 663 21.41 12.51 9.82
N ARG A 664 22.53 11.78 9.93
CA ARG A 664 23.28 11.63 11.19
C ARG A 664 23.98 12.92 11.59
N LEU A 665 24.57 13.64 10.64
CA LEU A 665 25.19 14.95 10.88
C LEU A 665 24.14 15.97 11.36
N LEU A 666 22.95 15.96 10.77
CA LEU A 666 21.84 16.84 11.16
C LEU A 666 21.37 16.55 12.59
N ILE A 667 21.17 15.27 12.96
CA ILE A 667 20.81 14.89 14.34
C ILE A 667 21.88 15.34 15.33
N LEU A 668 23.16 15.15 14.98
CA LEU A 668 24.30 15.57 15.81
C LEU A 668 24.57 17.08 15.79
N ARG A 669 23.81 17.85 15.00
CA ARG A 669 23.93 19.31 14.83
C ARG A 669 25.28 19.76 14.27
N PHE A 670 25.95 18.92 13.48
CA PHE A 670 27.15 19.28 12.73
C PHE A 670 26.77 19.98 11.42
N ASN A 671 26.12 21.15 11.54
CA ASN A 671 25.44 21.83 10.44
C ASN A 671 26.39 22.22 9.28
N ASP A 672 27.59 22.72 9.60
CA ASP A 672 28.59 23.11 8.57
C ASP A 672 29.02 21.91 7.72
N LEU A 673 29.20 20.75 8.37
CA LEU A 673 29.55 19.51 7.69
C LEU A 673 28.39 18.94 6.88
N ALA A 674 27.16 19.04 7.39
CA ALA A 674 25.97 18.64 6.67
C ALA A 674 25.78 19.49 5.40
N LEU A 675 26.00 20.81 5.49
CA LEU A 675 25.94 21.73 4.37
C LEU A 675 27.01 21.38 3.31
N GLN A 676 28.27 21.27 3.73
CA GLN A 676 29.37 20.89 2.85
C GLN A 676 29.09 19.56 2.13
N LEU A 677 28.60 18.56 2.85
CA LEU A 677 28.29 17.26 2.27
C LEU A 677 27.16 17.37 1.23
N MET A 678 26.10 18.11 1.55
CA MET A 678 24.95 18.29 0.65
C MET A 678 25.34 19.02 -0.64
N GLU A 679 26.19 20.06 -0.58
CA GLU A 679 26.72 20.76 -1.77
C GLU A 679 27.40 19.79 -2.74
N ASN A 680 28.21 18.86 -2.20
CA ASN A 680 28.92 17.87 -3.00
C ASN A 680 28.02 16.74 -3.50
N MET A 681 26.86 16.53 -2.87
CA MET A 681 25.87 15.53 -3.29
C MET A 681 24.93 16.02 -4.39
N MET A 682 24.78 17.34 -4.59
CA MET A 682 23.79 17.89 -5.52
C MET A 682 23.89 17.30 -6.94
N ASN A 683 25.06 17.37 -7.57
CA ASN A 683 25.22 16.92 -8.97
C ASN A 683 24.94 15.41 -9.15
N PRO A 684 25.51 14.50 -8.31
CA PRO A 684 25.14 13.09 -8.35
C PRO A 684 23.66 12.84 -8.10
N LEU A 685 23.04 13.60 -7.19
CA LEU A 685 21.62 13.44 -6.83
C LEU A 685 20.69 13.84 -7.99
N MET A 686 21.02 14.86 -8.77
CA MET A 686 20.24 15.25 -9.96
C MET A 686 20.20 14.16 -11.05
N GLN A 687 21.17 13.23 -11.05
CA GLN A 687 21.21 12.10 -12.00
C GLN A 687 20.66 10.79 -11.40
N ASP A 688 20.36 10.77 -10.10
CA ASP A 688 19.86 9.58 -9.42
C ASP A 688 18.38 9.33 -9.78
N LYS A 689 18.09 8.11 -10.23
CA LYS A 689 16.73 7.69 -10.63
C LYS A 689 15.78 7.44 -9.45
N LEU A 690 16.31 7.46 -8.22
CA LEU A 690 15.56 7.31 -6.97
C LEU A 690 15.62 8.56 -6.08
N ALA A 691 16.01 9.71 -6.66
CA ALA A 691 16.21 10.93 -5.90
C ALA A 691 14.94 11.36 -5.16
N LEU A 692 13.76 11.30 -5.79
CA LEU A 692 12.54 11.81 -5.17
C LEU A 692 12.04 10.92 -4.02
N HIS A 693 12.11 9.58 -4.16
CA HIS A 693 11.82 8.64 -3.07
C HIS A 693 12.70 8.95 -1.85
N TRP A 694 14.01 9.09 -2.08
CA TRP A 694 14.93 9.41 -1.01
C TRP A 694 14.64 10.79 -0.40
N ILE A 695 14.52 11.85 -1.20
CA ILE A 695 14.28 13.22 -0.69
C ILE A 695 12.96 13.29 0.10
N ALA A 696 11.86 12.75 -0.43
CA ALA A 696 10.56 12.80 0.24
C ALA A 696 10.59 12.09 1.61
N ARG A 697 11.23 10.92 1.68
CA ARG A 697 11.39 10.19 2.94
C ARG A 697 12.38 10.87 3.88
N PHE A 698 13.52 11.31 3.37
CA PHE A 698 14.57 11.97 4.14
C PHE A 698 14.03 13.24 4.80
N THR A 699 13.35 14.09 4.03
CA THR A 699 12.78 15.36 4.53
C THR A 699 11.66 15.11 5.53
N SER A 700 10.81 14.09 5.34
CA SER A 700 9.82 13.70 6.34
C SER A 700 10.44 13.14 7.62
N LEU A 701 11.59 12.46 7.55
CA LEU A 701 12.22 11.86 8.72
C LEU A 701 13.02 12.88 9.53
N TYR A 702 13.77 13.76 8.86
CA TYR A 702 14.73 14.66 9.50
C TYR A 702 14.27 16.12 9.54
N ARG A 703 13.00 16.40 9.26
CA ARG A 703 12.46 17.76 9.14
C ARG A 703 12.93 18.71 10.23
N GLU A 704 12.84 18.29 11.48
CA GLU A 704 13.16 19.12 12.65
C GLU A 704 14.65 19.47 12.77
N TYR A 705 15.50 18.73 12.04
CA TYR A 705 16.95 18.89 12.05
C TYR A 705 17.48 19.58 10.80
N ILE A 706 16.68 19.70 9.73
CA ILE A 706 17.12 20.34 8.49
C ILE A 706 17.27 21.85 8.70
N THR A 707 18.45 22.37 8.41
CA THR A 707 18.72 23.82 8.45
C THR A 707 18.17 24.52 7.20
N PRO A 708 17.88 25.83 7.25
CA PRO A 708 17.43 26.58 6.09
C PRO A 708 18.39 26.51 4.89
N ASP A 709 19.70 26.49 5.14
CA ASP A 709 20.71 26.40 4.08
C ASP A 709 20.68 25.04 3.37
N VAL A 710 20.58 23.95 4.15
CA VAL A 710 20.44 22.59 3.59
C VAL A 710 19.11 22.46 2.84
N ALA A 711 18.02 23.03 3.37
CA ALA A 711 16.72 23.06 2.70
C ALA A 711 16.79 23.78 1.35
N ALA A 712 17.50 24.91 1.27
CA ALA A 712 17.70 25.65 0.03
C ALA A 712 18.43 24.83 -1.04
N LEU A 713 19.39 23.97 -0.66
CA LEU A 713 20.06 23.07 -1.61
C LEU A 713 19.11 21.97 -2.13
N PHE A 714 18.25 21.40 -1.28
CA PHE A 714 17.21 20.47 -1.76
C PHE A 714 16.23 21.14 -2.73
N LEU A 715 15.81 22.38 -2.44
CA LEU A 715 14.94 23.15 -3.32
C LEU A 715 15.59 23.53 -4.66
N GLN A 716 16.93 23.48 -4.77
CA GLN A 716 17.64 23.60 -6.05
C GLN A 716 17.67 22.28 -6.83
N VAL A 717 17.64 21.14 -6.14
CA VAL A 717 17.63 19.82 -6.78
C VAL A 717 16.25 19.48 -7.33
N LEU A 718 15.17 19.71 -6.57
CA LEU A 718 13.81 19.31 -6.96
C LEU A 718 13.37 19.77 -8.37
N PRO A 719 13.63 21.00 -8.83
CA PRO A 719 13.26 21.45 -10.17
C PRO A 719 13.96 20.70 -11.31
N SER A 720 15.12 20.09 -11.06
CA SER A 720 15.87 19.31 -12.05
C SER A 720 15.34 17.88 -12.23
N LEU A 721 14.49 17.41 -11.30
CA LEU A 721 13.97 16.05 -11.34
C LEU A 721 12.92 15.89 -12.44
N PRO A 722 12.77 14.68 -13.02
CA PRO A 722 11.76 14.42 -14.04
C PRO A 722 10.35 14.79 -13.58
N SER A 723 9.55 15.39 -14.47
CA SER A 723 8.17 15.83 -14.22
C SER A 723 8.01 16.99 -13.22
N ALA A 724 9.10 17.59 -12.72
CA ALA A 724 9.02 18.72 -11.79
C ALA A 724 8.25 19.91 -12.38
N ASN A 725 8.40 20.20 -13.68
CA ASN A 725 7.67 21.31 -14.34
C ASN A 725 6.13 21.20 -14.21
N ASP A 726 5.60 19.98 -14.15
CA ASP A 726 4.15 19.73 -14.10
C ASP A 726 3.63 19.49 -12.68
N LEU A 727 4.52 19.07 -11.75
CA LEU A 727 4.15 18.54 -10.44
C LEU A 727 4.65 19.39 -9.26
N LEU A 728 5.77 20.12 -9.44
CA LEU A 728 6.40 20.87 -8.37
C LEU A 728 5.62 22.16 -8.09
N VAL A 729 5.21 22.33 -6.84
CA VAL A 729 4.60 23.56 -6.33
C VAL A 729 5.42 23.99 -5.11
N SER A 730 5.75 25.28 -5.02
CA SER A 730 6.48 25.80 -3.86
C SER A 730 5.63 25.71 -2.60
N GLY A 731 6.19 25.15 -1.52
CA GLY A 731 5.46 24.95 -0.25
C GLY A 731 5.25 26.22 0.58
N ASP A 732 5.97 27.31 0.29
CA ASP A 732 5.90 28.56 1.08
C ASP A 732 4.80 29.53 0.59
N ASP A 733 4.24 29.34 -0.61
CA ASP A 733 3.14 30.18 -1.10
C ASP A 733 1.84 29.90 -0.33
N GLU A 734 1.17 30.95 0.14
CA GLU A 734 -0.10 30.89 0.87
C GLU A 734 -1.23 30.20 0.08
N GLN A 735 -1.17 30.23 -1.26
CA GLN A 735 -2.13 29.53 -2.13
C GLN A 735 -1.65 28.12 -2.53
N ALA A 736 -0.44 27.72 -2.15
CA ALA A 736 0.16 26.48 -2.61
C ALA A 736 -0.64 25.24 -2.22
N ILE A 737 -1.19 25.20 -0.99
CA ILE A 737 -1.91 24.01 -0.51
C ILE A 737 -3.12 23.69 -1.39
N ASP A 738 -3.85 24.70 -1.85
CA ASP A 738 -5.00 24.51 -2.73
C ASP A 738 -4.55 23.96 -4.09
N ILE A 739 -3.44 24.46 -4.63
CA ILE A 739 -2.87 23.99 -5.91
C ILE A 739 -2.38 22.55 -5.75
N ILE A 740 -1.63 22.25 -4.68
CA ILE A 740 -1.11 20.92 -4.34
C ILE A 740 -2.25 19.91 -4.25
N VAL A 741 -3.26 20.19 -3.43
CA VAL A 741 -4.36 19.25 -3.19
C VAL A 741 -5.18 19.05 -4.46
N ASN A 742 -5.49 20.11 -5.21
CA ASN A 742 -6.18 19.98 -6.49
C ASN A 742 -5.35 19.17 -7.50
N ASN A 743 -4.04 19.39 -7.56
CA ASN A 743 -3.14 18.65 -8.45
C ASN A 743 -3.12 17.15 -8.14
N ILE A 744 -3.12 16.78 -6.87
CA ILE A 744 -3.17 15.36 -6.43
C ILE A 744 -4.55 14.76 -6.74
N VAL A 745 -5.64 15.44 -6.38
CA VAL A 745 -7.01 14.95 -6.58
C VAL A 745 -7.31 14.72 -8.07
N VAL A 746 -6.93 15.66 -8.94
CA VAL A 746 -7.13 15.52 -10.40
C VAL A 746 -6.34 14.33 -10.95
N ARG A 747 -5.10 14.12 -10.50
CA ARG A 747 -4.23 13.03 -10.98
C ARG A 747 -4.65 11.65 -10.49
N LYS A 748 -5.38 11.56 -9.38
CA LYS A 748 -5.93 10.30 -8.84
C LYS A 748 -6.85 9.56 -9.82
N GLU A 749 -7.54 10.30 -10.67
CA GLU A 749 -8.51 9.78 -11.66
C GLU A 749 -8.15 10.19 -13.10
N LEU A 750 -6.90 10.61 -13.32
CA LEU A 750 -6.44 11.02 -14.64
C LEU A 750 -6.30 9.80 -15.55
N LEU A 751 -7.20 9.67 -16.51
CA LEU A 751 -7.28 8.52 -17.41
C LEU A 751 -6.13 8.46 -18.44
N LEU A 752 -5.65 9.62 -18.89
CA LEU A 752 -4.65 9.74 -19.95
C LEU A 752 -3.32 10.18 -19.35
N HIS A 753 -2.30 9.37 -19.54
CA HIS A 753 -0.94 9.65 -19.10
C HIS A 753 -0.02 9.84 -20.29
N SER A 754 1.00 10.68 -20.12
CA SER A 754 2.15 10.67 -21.02
C SER A 754 2.78 9.27 -21.02
N PRO A 755 3.00 8.63 -22.18
CA PRO A 755 3.61 7.30 -22.26
C PRO A 755 4.95 7.21 -21.53
N ASP A 756 5.72 8.30 -21.48
CA ASP A 756 7.03 8.34 -20.82
C ASP A 756 6.94 8.18 -19.29
N ALA A 757 5.74 8.38 -18.68
CA ALA A 757 5.53 8.24 -17.24
C ALA A 757 5.85 6.83 -16.72
N ILE A 758 5.70 5.78 -17.54
CA ILE A 758 5.99 4.39 -17.15
C ILE A 758 7.48 4.15 -16.87
N ASN A 759 8.37 4.98 -17.44
CA ASN A 759 9.81 4.93 -17.22
C ASN A 759 10.26 5.90 -16.11
N SER A 760 9.34 6.65 -15.52
CA SER A 760 9.65 7.57 -14.45
C SER A 760 9.76 6.84 -13.11
N GLU A 761 10.23 7.57 -12.10
CA GLU A 761 10.43 7.06 -10.75
C GLU A 761 9.14 6.54 -10.10
N TYR A 762 7.97 7.03 -10.53
CA TYR A 762 6.64 6.57 -10.10
C TYR A 762 5.74 6.36 -11.32
N TRP A 763 5.13 5.18 -11.51
CA TRP A 763 4.16 4.98 -12.60
C TRP A 763 2.84 5.72 -12.35
N SER A 764 2.45 5.81 -11.07
CA SER A 764 1.28 6.53 -10.62
C SER A 764 1.57 8.03 -10.57
N GLN A 765 0.93 8.81 -11.43
CA GLN A 765 1.06 10.27 -11.39
C GLN A 765 0.52 10.87 -10.09
N HIS A 766 -0.44 10.20 -9.45
CA HIS A 766 -0.91 10.55 -8.11
C HIS A 766 0.21 10.44 -7.08
N ASP A 767 0.91 9.30 -7.04
CA ASP A 767 1.99 9.08 -6.05
C ASP A 767 3.20 9.96 -6.34
N HIS A 768 3.49 10.22 -7.62
CA HIS A 768 4.53 11.15 -8.02
C HIS A 768 4.24 12.58 -7.51
N ALA A 769 3.01 13.07 -7.72
CA ALA A 769 2.58 14.38 -7.23
C ALA A 769 2.61 14.44 -5.70
N MET A 770 2.18 13.36 -5.03
CA MET A 770 2.22 13.23 -3.57
C MET A 770 3.65 13.33 -3.04
N SER A 771 4.62 12.65 -3.66
CA SER A 771 6.02 12.67 -3.20
C SER A 771 6.69 14.04 -3.39
N PHE A 772 6.44 14.73 -4.52
CA PHE A 772 6.88 16.12 -4.66
C PHE A 772 6.25 17.02 -3.59
N SER A 773 4.95 16.85 -3.34
CA SER A 773 4.23 17.64 -2.33
C SER A 773 4.80 17.43 -0.93
N ILE A 774 5.09 16.17 -0.54
CA ILE A 774 5.73 15.87 0.75
C ILE A 774 7.10 16.54 0.84
N ALA A 775 7.95 16.37 -0.18
CA ALA A 775 9.28 16.98 -0.17
C ALA A 775 9.21 18.51 -0.01
N THR A 776 8.38 19.19 -0.79
CA THR A 776 8.25 20.66 -0.74
C THR A 776 7.66 21.17 0.57
N LEU A 777 6.62 20.51 1.11
CA LEU A 777 5.98 20.90 2.36
C LEU A 777 6.92 20.68 3.55
N CYS A 778 7.66 19.56 3.58
CA CYS A 778 8.65 19.29 4.61
C CYS A 778 9.81 20.30 4.59
N LEU A 779 10.18 20.79 3.41
CA LEU A 779 11.24 21.81 3.23
C LEU A 779 10.76 23.26 3.46
N SER A 780 9.47 23.48 3.71
CA SER A 780 8.93 24.82 3.96
C SER A 780 9.48 25.42 5.26
N SER A 781 9.52 26.74 5.30
CA SER A 781 10.00 27.53 6.44
C SER A 781 9.08 27.50 7.68
N ARG A 782 7.91 26.87 7.57
CA ARG A 782 6.87 26.83 8.60
C ARG A 782 7.27 25.95 9.79
N THR A 783 6.77 26.24 10.98
CA THR A 783 6.88 25.29 12.11
C THR A 783 6.00 24.05 11.87
N SER A 784 6.24 22.95 12.60
CA SER A 784 5.42 21.72 12.48
C SER A 784 3.93 22.00 12.74
N ARG A 785 3.62 22.92 13.66
CA ARG A 785 2.25 23.35 13.95
C ARG A 785 1.66 24.20 12.83
N GLU A 786 2.37 25.25 12.38
CA GLU A 786 1.90 26.09 11.26
C GLU A 786 1.70 25.27 9.98
N LEU A 787 2.57 24.29 9.72
CA LEU A 787 2.44 23.39 8.57
C LEU A 787 1.19 22.51 8.70
N ALA A 788 0.91 21.97 9.88
CA ALA A 788 -0.30 21.20 10.13
C ALA A 788 -1.58 22.04 9.89
N GLU A 789 -1.60 23.28 10.36
CA GLU A 789 -2.69 24.23 10.13
C GLU A 789 -2.84 24.58 8.65
N PHE A 790 -1.72 24.83 7.96
CA PHE A 790 -1.67 25.09 6.54
C PHE A 790 -2.23 23.92 5.72
N ILE A 791 -1.83 22.69 6.04
CA ILE A 791 -2.33 21.46 5.42
C ILE A 791 -3.83 21.30 5.68
N ALA A 792 -4.30 21.58 6.90
CA ALA A 792 -5.71 21.42 7.28
C ALA A 792 -6.65 22.51 6.71
N ARG A 793 -6.12 23.66 6.27
CA ARG A 793 -6.89 24.81 5.77
C ARG A 793 -7.99 24.45 4.75
N PRO A 794 -7.76 23.60 3.73
CA PRO A 794 -8.79 23.26 2.73
C PRO A 794 -10.00 22.52 3.31
N ILE A 795 -9.90 21.96 4.52
CA ILE A 795 -11.01 21.27 5.21
C ILE A 795 -12.02 22.29 5.75
N PHE A 796 -11.54 23.43 6.24
CA PHE A 796 -12.33 24.41 6.99
C PHE A 796 -12.64 25.69 6.20
N ASP A 797 -12.00 25.93 5.05
CA ASP A 797 -12.27 27.11 4.23
C ASP A 797 -13.68 27.04 3.60
N ALA A 798 -14.62 27.79 4.19
CA ALA A 798 -15.99 27.91 3.73
C ALA A 798 -16.14 28.83 2.51
N GLY A 799 -15.14 29.68 2.22
CA GLY A 799 -15.20 30.74 1.21
C GLY A 799 -14.96 30.27 -0.22
N LYS A 800 -14.30 29.12 -0.40
CA LYS A 800 -14.04 28.52 -1.71
C LYS A 800 -15.00 27.35 -1.95
N VAL A 801 -15.83 27.44 -3.00
CA VAL A 801 -16.60 26.28 -3.50
C VAL A 801 -15.61 25.34 -4.20
N LEU A 802 -14.89 24.57 -3.40
CA LEU A 802 -14.00 23.54 -3.90
C LEU A 802 -14.86 22.38 -4.43
N LYS A 803 -14.72 22.05 -5.72
CA LYS A 803 -15.28 20.81 -6.27
C LYS A 803 -14.61 19.64 -5.54
N PHE A 804 -15.37 18.60 -5.18
CA PHE A 804 -14.85 17.38 -4.52
C PHE A 804 -14.35 17.55 -3.07
N LYS A 805 -15.07 18.28 -2.22
CA LYS A 805 -14.72 18.47 -0.78
C LYS A 805 -14.33 17.19 -0.02
N GLU A 806 -14.97 16.06 -0.33
CA GLU A 806 -14.64 14.77 0.28
C GLU A 806 -13.26 14.25 -0.13
N GLU A 807 -12.92 14.27 -1.43
CA GLU A 807 -11.61 13.83 -1.91
C GLU A 807 -10.49 14.77 -1.42
N ILE A 808 -10.78 16.06 -1.27
CA ILE A 808 -9.86 17.04 -0.68
C ILE A 808 -9.54 16.66 0.78
N ALA A 809 -10.56 16.38 1.59
CA ALA A 809 -10.37 15.94 2.97
C ALA A 809 -9.54 14.65 3.06
N ILE A 810 -9.78 13.69 2.14
CA ILE A 810 -8.99 12.46 2.05
C ILE A 810 -7.53 12.75 1.69
N THR A 811 -7.28 13.56 0.65
CA THR A 811 -5.93 13.88 0.18
C THR A 811 -5.12 14.64 1.23
N VAL A 812 -5.73 15.63 1.89
CA VAL A 812 -5.10 16.38 2.98
C VAL A 812 -4.72 15.47 4.14
N ALA A 813 -5.61 14.55 4.52
CA ALA A 813 -5.34 13.57 5.57
C ALA A 813 -4.22 12.59 5.19
N GLN A 814 -4.14 12.17 3.92
CA GLN A 814 -3.06 11.34 3.39
C GLN A 814 -1.72 12.07 3.40
N LEU A 815 -1.69 13.35 3.02
CA LEU A 815 -0.51 14.20 3.10
C LEU A 815 -0.03 14.30 4.55
N ALA A 816 -0.91 14.73 5.46
CA ALA A 816 -0.60 14.87 6.88
C ALA A 816 -0.08 13.57 7.51
N GLY A 817 -0.68 12.43 7.16
CA GLY A 817 -0.28 11.12 7.67
C GLY A 817 1.12 10.64 7.22
N ARG A 818 1.70 11.28 6.20
CA ARG A 818 3.05 11.02 5.66
C ARG A 818 4.09 12.09 6.06
N MET A 819 3.72 13.05 6.92
CA MET A 819 4.65 14.04 7.45
C MET A 819 5.46 13.47 8.63
N ASN A 820 6.40 14.27 9.18
CA ASN A 820 7.08 13.94 10.43
C ASN A 820 6.09 13.79 11.61
N PHE A 821 6.57 13.22 12.71
CA PHE A 821 5.76 12.88 13.88
C PHE A 821 4.98 14.09 14.41
N GLU A 822 5.67 15.21 14.59
CA GLU A 822 5.15 16.42 15.23
C GLU A 822 4.08 17.09 14.38
N THR A 823 4.31 17.22 13.07
CA THR A 823 3.31 17.77 12.13
C THR A 823 2.08 16.87 12.06
N SER A 824 2.28 15.54 12.05
CA SER A 824 1.18 14.57 12.00
C SER A 824 0.30 14.66 13.26
N CYS A 825 0.92 14.70 14.45
CA CYS A 825 0.22 14.85 15.72
C CYS A 825 -0.53 16.19 15.79
N ALA A 826 0.16 17.29 15.44
CA ALA A 826 -0.42 18.63 15.42
C ALA A 826 -1.62 18.75 14.46
N PHE A 827 -1.60 18.04 13.33
CA PHE A 827 -2.72 18.01 12.39
C PHE A 827 -3.96 17.40 13.02
N PHE A 828 -3.82 16.25 13.70
CA PHE A 828 -4.98 15.61 14.35
C PHE A 828 -5.50 16.43 15.53
N GLU A 829 -4.61 17.05 16.32
CA GLU A 829 -4.99 18.00 17.37
C GLU A 829 -5.79 19.16 16.79
N PHE A 830 -5.32 19.76 15.70
CA PHE A 830 -6.02 20.86 15.02
C PHE A 830 -7.44 20.46 14.56
N LEU A 831 -7.62 19.23 14.05
CA LEU A 831 -8.95 18.71 13.71
C LEU A 831 -9.88 18.61 14.93
N MET A 832 -9.35 18.27 16.11
CA MET A 832 -10.09 18.12 17.36
C MET A 832 -10.34 19.45 18.10
N GLU A 833 -9.53 20.48 17.83
CA GLU A 833 -9.73 21.84 18.35
C GLU A 833 -10.91 22.54 17.66
N HIS A 834 -11.14 22.25 16.38
CA HIS A 834 -12.24 22.83 15.60
C HIS A 834 -13.57 22.11 15.83
N SER A 835 -14.68 22.81 15.59
CA SER A 835 -16.01 22.19 15.64
C SER A 835 -16.10 21.04 14.62
N PRO A 836 -16.60 19.85 15.02
CA PRO A 836 -16.66 18.71 14.14
C PRO A 836 -17.58 18.99 12.94
N SER A 837 -17.07 18.73 11.74
CA SER A 837 -17.78 18.82 10.47
C SER A 837 -17.69 17.48 9.75
N ALA A 838 -18.54 17.25 8.73
CA ALA A 838 -18.45 16.02 7.93
C ALA A 838 -17.05 15.86 7.30
N SER A 839 -16.48 16.96 6.77
CA SER A 839 -15.14 16.96 6.17
C SER A 839 -14.03 16.70 7.20
N SER A 840 -14.11 17.29 8.41
CA SER A 840 -13.09 17.03 9.45
C SER A 840 -13.17 15.61 9.99
N VAL A 841 -14.37 15.03 10.12
CA VAL A 841 -14.55 13.62 10.47
C VAL A 841 -14.01 12.69 9.38
N ILE A 842 -14.25 12.99 8.10
CA ILE A 842 -13.66 12.23 6.97
C ILE A 842 -12.13 12.32 7.03
N ALA A 843 -11.57 13.53 7.18
CA ALA A 843 -10.13 13.72 7.27
C ALA A 843 -9.53 12.97 8.46
N GLY A 844 -10.13 13.07 9.65
CA GLY A 844 -9.66 12.36 10.85
C GLY A 844 -9.71 10.84 10.70
N ARG A 845 -10.78 10.30 10.10
CA ARG A 845 -10.88 8.87 9.75
C ARG A 845 -9.77 8.43 8.81
N THR A 846 -9.61 9.14 7.69
CA THR A 846 -8.58 8.84 6.70
C THR A 846 -7.19 8.91 7.32
N PHE A 847 -6.92 9.98 8.09
CA PHE A 847 -5.65 10.20 8.75
C PHE A 847 -5.30 9.07 9.71
N LEU A 848 -6.21 8.68 10.62
CA LEU A 848 -5.96 7.58 11.56
C LEU A 848 -5.80 6.24 10.88
N ALA A 849 -6.34 6.09 9.69
CA ALA A 849 -6.19 4.87 8.92
C ALA A 849 -4.82 4.85 8.19
N THR A 850 -4.29 6.00 7.74
CA THR A 850 -3.03 6.12 6.98
C THR A 850 -1.80 6.45 7.80
N ALA A 851 -1.95 7.14 8.93
CA ALA A 851 -0.84 7.62 9.74
C ALA A 851 0.08 6.49 10.19
N ARG A 852 1.35 6.82 10.43
CA ARG A 852 2.33 5.89 11.02
C ARG A 852 1.84 5.34 12.37
N ILE A 853 2.26 4.13 12.72
CA ILE A 853 1.70 3.40 13.88
C ILE A 853 2.03 4.09 15.21
N ASP A 854 3.18 4.75 15.29
CA ASP A 854 3.63 5.57 16.41
C ASP A 854 2.72 6.78 16.65
N VAL A 855 2.36 7.52 15.59
CA VAL A 855 1.41 8.63 15.63
C VAL A 855 0.02 8.14 16.03
N PHE A 856 -0.44 7.04 15.43
CA PHE A 856 -1.74 6.45 15.77
C PHE A 856 -1.81 6.02 17.25
N ALA A 857 -0.76 5.36 17.74
CA ALA A 857 -0.60 4.99 19.14
C ALA A 857 -0.61 6.22 20.06
N PHE A 858 0.08 7.30 19.68
CA PHE A 858 0.08 8.56 20.43
C PHE A 858 -1.32 9.17 20.51
N VAL A 859 -2.05 9.26 19.40
CA VAL A 859 -3.44 9.78 19.40
C VAL A 859 -4.34 8.92 20.30
N CYS A 860 -4.21 7.60 20.25
CA CYS A 860 -4.96 6.70 21.14
C CYS A 860 -4.65 6.97 22.62
N GLN A 861 -3.38 7.25 22.93
CA GLN A 861 -2.96 7.58 24.28
C GLN A 861 -3.45 8.96 24.71
N MET A 862 -3.54 9.96 23.83
CA MET A 862 -3.92 11.34 24.16
C MET A 862 -5.41 11.64 24.04
N CYS A 863 -6.23 10.64 23.70
CA CYS A 863 -7.65 10.85 23.35
C CYS A 863 -8.48 11.62 24.41
N LYS A 864 -8.31 11.34 25.71
CA LYS A 864 -9.03 12.06 26.78
C LYS A 864 -8.75 13.55 26.76
N ASP A 865 -7.48 13.91 26.56
CA ASP A 865 -7.02 15.30 26.58
C ASP A 865 -7.56 16.05 25.35
N MET A 866 -7.61 15.38 24.20
CA MET A 866 -8.22 15.91 22.96
C MET A 866 -9.76 16.04 23.04
N ILE A 867 -10.44 15.09 23.70
CA ILE A 867 -11.90 15.13 23.88
C ILE A 867 -12.28 16.22 24.90
N SER A 868 -11.48 16.42 25.95
CA SER A 868 -11.66 17.47 26.95
C SER A 868 -13.04 17.47 27.64
N GLY A 869 -13.71 16.31 27.72
CA GLY A 869 -15.05 16.18 28.29
C GLY A 869 -16.20 16.74 27.42
N ASP A 870 -15.94 17.12 26.17
CA ASP A 870 -16.94 17.62 25.24
C ASP A 870 -17.65 16.45 24.53
N ALA A 871 -18.99 16.40 24.64
CA ALA A 871 -19.81 15.33 24.06
C ALA A 871 -19.77 15.30 22.52
N ALA A 872 -19.69 16.45 21.85
CA ALA A 872 -19.59 16.52 20.39
C ALA A 872 -18.21 16.03 19.93
N LYS A 873 -17.15 16.38 20.65
CA LYS A 873 -15.79 15.86 20.37
C LYS A 873 -15.69 14.37 20.65
N LEU A 874 -16.34 13.86 21.70
CA LEU A 874 -16.40 12.43 22.01
C LEU A 874 -17.06 11.64 20.86
N ASP A 875 -18.22 12.10 20.36
CA ASP A 875 -18.89 11.47 19.21
C ASP A 875 -18.01 11.52 17.96
N ALA A 876 -17.41 12.68 17.65
CA ALA A 876 -16.54 12.85 16.50
C ALA A 876 -15.29 11.96 16.58
N PHE A 877 -14.63 11.89 17.74
CA PHE A 877 -13.47 11.05 17.96
C PHE A 877 -13.81 9.57 17.78
N MET A 878 -14.93 9.10 18.35
CA MET A 878 -15.41 7.72 18.12
C MET A 878 -15.66 7.44 16.64
N ARG A 879 -16.28 8.38 15.91
CA ARG A 879 -16.44 8.27 14.45
C ARG A 879 -15.09 8.14 13.75
N MET A 880 -14.05 8.83 14.19
CA MET A 880 -12.72 8.80 13.59
C MET A 880 -11.94 7.52 13.88
N ILE A 881 -11.91 7.06 15.15
CA ILE A 881 -11.02 5.98 15.59
C ILE A 881 -11.58 4.57 15.36
N VAL A 882 -12.90 4.38 15.50
CA VAL A 882 -13.54 3.05 15.42
C VAL A 882 -13.28 2.36 14.08
N PRO A 883 -13.26 3.05 12.92
CA PRO A 883 -12.84 2.42 11.67
C PRO A 883 -11.47 1.73 11.72
N SER A 884 -10.54 2.21 12.53
CA SER A 884 -9.13 1.80 12.54
C SER A 884 -8.68 1.09 13.82
N TYR A 885 -9.59 0.67 14.72
CA TYR A 885 -9.19 0.10 16.02
C TYR A 885 -8.33 -1.17 15.90
N LEU A 886 -8.46 -1.97 14.82
CA LEU A 886 -7.64 -3.17 14.63
C LEU A 886 -6.14 -2.90 14.47
N ARG A 887 -5.78 -1.65 14.16
CA ARG A 887 -4.37 -1.25 14.15
C ARG A 887 -3.72 -1.43 15.53
N LEU A 888 -4.51 -1.50 16.61
CA LEU A 888 -4.03 -1.78 17.97
C LEU A 888 -3.73 -3.26 18.24
N LYS A 889 -4.11 -4.18 17.35
CA LYS A 889 -3.84 -5.62 17.51
C LYS A 889 -2.33 -5.82 17.69
N GLY A 890 -1.95 -6.55 18.73
CA GLY A 890 -0.56 -6.75 19.16
C GLY A 890 -0.23 -5.98 20.44
N ASN A 891 -0.84 -4.82 20.70
CA ASN A 891 -0.51 -3.99 21.85
C ASN A 891 -1.71 -3.76 22.80
N ASP A 892 -1.93 -4.73 23.68
CA ASP A 892 -3.03 -4.73 24.65
C ASP A 892 -2.97 -3.53 25.62
N ASN A 893 -1.78 -3.03 25.92
CA ASN A 893 -1.59 -1.91 26.84
C ASN A 893 -2.15 -0.60 26.26
N ILE A 894 -1.82 -0.28 25.01
CA ILE A 894 -2.33 0.93 24.35
C ILE A 894 -3.83 0.78 24.07
N ALA A 895 -4.27 -0.41 23.67
CA ALA A 895 -5.68 -0.69 23.46
C ALA A 895 -6.50 -0.49 24.74
N ALA A 896 -6.04 -1.06 25.86
CA ALA A 896 -6.71 -0.86 27.15
C ALA A 896 -6.73 0.61 27.58
N ARG A 897 -5.62 1.34 27.40
CA ARG A 897 -5.58 2.78 27.72
C ARG A 897 -6.59 3.59 26.91
N LEU A 898 -6.72 3.34 25.61
CA LEU A 898 -7.72 3.99 24.76
C LEU A 898 -9.13 3.76 25.33
N LEU A 899 -9.49 2.52 25.61
CA LEU A 899 -10.83 2.17 26.10
C LEU A 899 -11.13 2.79 27.48
N CYS A 900 -10.16 2.78 28.40
CA CYS A 900 -10.29 3.46 29.69
C CYS A 900 -10.51 4.96 29.50
N LYS A 901 -9.71 5.61 28.64
CA LYS A 901 -9.80 7.05 28.39
C LYS A 901 -11.11 7.46 27.71
N LEU A 902 -11.69 6.61 26.85
CA LEU A 902 -13.03 6.83 26.29
C LEU A 902 -14.10 6.80 27.39
N LEU A 903 -14.04 5.82 28.31
CA LEU A 903 -14.95 5.75 29.46
C LEU A 903 -14.79 6.98 30.38
N GLU A 904 -13.56 7.39 30.65
CA GLU A 904 -13.26 8.56 31.49
C GLU A 904 -13.65 9.90 30.86
N SER A 905 -13.86 9.94 29.54
CA SER A 905 -14.28 11.15 28.82
C SER A 905 -15.79 11.43 28.94
N VAL A 906 -16.55 10.48 29.49
CA VAL A 906 -17.98 10.66 29.78
C VAL A 906 -18.16 11.41 31.10
N ASN A 907 -19.05 12.40 31.09
CA ASN A 907 -19.43 13.19 32.26
C ASN A 907 -20.96 13.30 32.40
N GLU A 908 -21.44 14.02 33.40
CA GLU A 908 -22.87 14.20 33.69
C GLU A 908 -23.64 14.91 32.56
N GLU A 909 -22.96 15.77 31.78
CA GLU A 909 -23.54 16.52 30.66
C GLU A 909 -23.64 15.66 29.38
N THR A 910 -22.96 14.52 29.34
CA THR A 910 -22.94 13.64 28.18
C THR A 910 -24.33 13.02 27.97
N PRO A 911 -24.95 13.18 26.78
CA PRO A 911 -26.27 12.60 26.51
C PRO A 911 -26.30 11.09 26.71
N ARG A 912 -27.36 10.54 27.32
CA ARG A 912 -27.48 9.10 27.61
C ARG A 912 -27.25 8.22 26.38
N ALA A 913 -27.77 8.60 25.22
CA ALA A 913 -27.57 7.87 23.97
C ALA A 913 -26.08 7.77 23.57
N LEU A 914 -25.29 8.82 23.85
CA LEU A 914 -23.85 8.82 23.60
C LEU A 914 -23.10 7.98 24.66
N GLN A 915 -23.53 8.02 25.93
CA GLN A 915 -22.98 7.13 26.97
C GLN A 915 -23.16 5.66 26.58
N GLU A 916 -24.36 5.27 26.12
CA GLU A 916 -24.66 3.92 25.67
C GLU A 916 -23.84 3.52 24.43
N ALA A 917 -23.61 4.45 23.51
CA ALA A 917 -22.74 4.24 22.35
C ALA A 917 -21.27 4.01 22.74
N VAL A 918 -20.73 4.77 23.71
CA VAL A 918 -19.38 4.55 24.25
C VAL A 918 -19.26 3.13 24.81
N ILE A 919 -20.27 2.67 25.55
CA ILE A 919 -20.28 1.32 26.12
C ILE A 919 -20.27 0.26 25.01
N ASP A 920 -21.07 0.44 23.96
CA ASP A 920 -21.12 -0.49 22.83
C ASP A 920 -19.80 -0.53 22.05
N VAL A 921 -19.17 0.63 21.80
CA VAL A 921 -17.86 0.73 21.14
C VAL A 921 -16.75 0.09 21.99
N VAL A 922 -16.72 0.38 23.29
CA VAL A 922 -15.75 -0.22 24.21
C VAL A 922 -15.91 -1.73 24.26
N SER A 923 -17.15 -2.22 24.33
CA SER A 923 -17.44 -3.66 24.33
C SER A 923 -16.98 -4.32 23.02
N LEU A 924 -17.29 -3.69 21.88
CA LEU A 924 -16.86 -4.16 20.56
C LEU A 924 -15.34 -4.38 20.49
N ILE A 925 -14.57 -3.34 20.84
CA ILE A 925 -13.10 -3.38 20.74
C ILE A 925 -12.52 -4.35 21.76
N TYR A 926 -13.04 -4.35 23.00
CA TYR A 926 -12.65 -5.28 24.05
C TYR A 926 -12.73 -6.74 23.61
N PHE A 927 -13.84 -7.14 22.98
CA PHE A 927 -14.01 -8.51 22.50
C PHE A 927 -13.15 -8.81 21.28
N LYS A 928 -13.06 -7.89 20.32
CA LYS A 928 -12.30 -8.13 19.08
C LYS A 928 -10.79 -8.16 19.28
N LEU A 929 -10.27 -7.45 20.27
CA LEU A 929 -8.85 -7.45 20.62
C LEU A 929 -8.49 -8.39 21.77
N ASN A 930 -9.44 -9.18 22.30
CA ASN A 930 -9.23 -10.11 23.41
C ASN A 930 -8.60 -9.45 24.66
N LEU A 931 -9.18 -8.32 25.10
CA LEU A 931 -8.67 -7.54 26.23
C LEU A 931 -9.20 -8.03 27.59
N GLN A 932 -9.61 -9.30 27.71
CA GLN A 932 -10.21 -9.86 28.92
C GLN A 932 -9.36 -9.66 30.20
N PRO A 933 -8.02 -9.74 30.15
CA PRO A 933 -7.18 -9.50 31.33
C PRO A 933 -7.35 -8.11 31.95
N ALA A 934 -7.75 -7.10 31.17
CA ALA A 934 -7.87 -5.71 31.62
C ALA A 934 -9.26 -5.33 32.16
N ARG A 935 -10.18 -6.30 32.32
CA ARG A 935 -11.57 -6.07 32.75
C ARG A 935 -11.71 -5.19 33.99
N ALA A 936 -10.94 -5.48 35.05
CA ALA A 936 -11.03 -4.74 36.31
C ALA A 936 -10.75 -3.23 36.10
N THR A 937 -9.76 -2.92 35.27
CA THR A 937 -9.36 -1.56 34.90
C THR A 937 -10.46 -0.82 34.15
N PHE A 938 -11.19 -1.50 33.25
CA PHE A 938 -12.32 -0.88 32.54
C PHE A 938 -13.47 -0.54 33.49
N VAL A 939 -13.80 -1.46 34.40
CA VAL A 939 -14.88 -1.24 35.37
C VAL A 939 -14.54 -0.08 36.33
N SER A 940 -13.27 0.05 36.74
CA SER A 940 -12.84 1.20 37.56
C SER A 940 -12.87 2.52 36.80
N SER A 941 -12.57 2.51 35.49
CA SER A 941 -12.52 3.71 34.65
C SER A 941 -13.92 4.28 34.34
N ALA A 942 -14.97 3.47 34.51
CA ALA A 942 -16.37 3.90 34.34
C ALA A 942 -16.91 4.75 35.51
N GLY A 943 -16.05 5.42 36.28
CA GLY A 943 -16.37 6.12 37.53
C GLY A 943 -17.47 7.20 37.43
N HIS A 944 -17.64 7.84 36.27
CA HIS A 944 -18.62 8.92 36.06
C HIS A 944 -19.98 8.45 35.53
N PHE A 945 -20.13 7.16 35.21
CA PHE A 945 -21.40 6.61 34.77
C PHE A 945 -22.38 6.41 35.93
N SER A 946 -23.67 6.50 35.63
CA SER A 946 -24.74 6.17 36.58
C SER A 946 -24.64 4.69 37.05
N PRO A 947 -25.13 4.35 38.26
CA PRO A 947 -24.99 3.00 38.81
C PRO A 947 -25.56 1.89 37.91
N ASP A 948 -26.66 2.17 37.20
CA ASP A 948 -27.27 1.25 36.22
C ASP A 948 -26.35 1.00 35.02
N LEU A 949 -25.71 2.04 34.48
CA LEU A 949 -24.77 1.94 33.36
C LEU A 949 -23.44 1.31 33.77
N LYS A 950 -22.91 1.60 34.96
CA LYS A 950 -21.73 0.90 35.52
C LYS A 950 -21.99 -0.59 35.66
N GLN A 951 -23.15 -0.95 36.16
CA GLN A 951 -23.56 -2.34 36.27
C GLN A 951 -23.68 -2.96 34.87
N PHE A 952 -24.26 -2.23 33.91
CA PHE A 952 -24.32 -2.66 32.51
C PHE A 952 -22.94 -2.89 31.90
N ILE A 953 -21.96 -2.00 32.10
CA ILE A 953 -20.55 -2.16 31.66
C ILE A 953 -19.93 -3.40 32.30
N ALA A 954 -20.03 -3.54 33.62
CA ALA A 954 -19.46 -4.68 34.35
C ALA A 954 -20.05 -6.02 33.87
N PHE A 955 -21.33 -6.04 33.51
CA PHE A 955 -21.97 -7.19 32.88
C PHE A 955 -21.51 -7.42 31.44
N SER A 956 -21.41 -6.35 30.65
CA SER A 956 -21.01 -6.40 29.23
C SER A 956 -19.63 -7.01 29.03
N LEU A 957 -18.71 -6.79 29.96
CA LEU A 957 -17.32 -7.24 29.88
C LEU A 957 -17.06 -8.60 30.54
N ALA A 958 -18.09 -9.30 31.04
CA ALA A 958 -17.93 -10.58 31.76
C ALA A 958 -17.43 -11.72 30.84
N THR A 959 -16.51 -12.54 31.36
CA THR A 959 -15.60 -13.44 30.62
C THR A 959 -16.17 -14.83 30.26
N ASP A 960 -17.31 -15.21 30.80
CA ASP A 960 -17.75 -16.62 30.80
C ASP A 960 -18.35 -17.11 29.46
N MET A 961 -18.32 -16.29 28.40
CA MET A 961 -18.97 -16.61 27.12
C MET A 961 -18.05 -17.14 26.01
N TYR A 962 -16.74 -16.92 26.07
CA TYR A 962 -15.86 -17.11 24.90
C TYR A 962 -14.57 -17.91 25.19
N SER A 963 -14.45 -18.58 26.34
CA SER A 963 -13.27 -19.40 26.68
C SER A 963 -13.16 -20.70 25.85
N THR A 964 -14.13 -21.02 25.00
CA THR A 964 -14.00 -22.09 24.01
C THR A 964 -13.31 -21.53 22.76
N LYS A 965 -11.98 -21.69 22.71
CA LYS A 965 -11.24 -21.71 21.44
C LYS A 965 -12.00 -22.61 20.45
N ARG A 966 -12.71 -22.01 19.49
CA ARG A 966 -13.13 -22.71 18.28
C ARG A 966 -11.93 -22.66 17.35
N ASP A 967 -11.16 -23.75 17.32
CA ASP A 967 -10.23 -24.04 16.22
C ASP A 967 -11.08 -24.16 14.95
N TYR A 968 -11.24 -23.07 14.21
CA TYR A 968 -11.68 -23.13 12.81
C TYR A 968 -10.46 -23.55 11.99
N LYS A 969 -10.43 -24.84 11.64
CA LYS A 969 -9.66 -25.36 10.51
C LYS A 969 -10.49 -25.29 9.25
#